data_AF-A0A430AI65-F1
#
_entry.id   AF-A0A430AI65-F1
#
_cell.length_a   1.000
_cell.length_b   1.000
_cell.length_c   1.000
_cell.angle_alpha   90.00
_cell.angle_beta   90.00
_cell.angle_gamma   90.00
#
_symmetry.space_group_name_H-M   'P 1'
#
loop_
_entity.id
_entity.type
_entity.pdbx_description
1 polymer ?
#
loop_
_entity_poly.entity_id
_entity_poly.type
_entity_poly.pdbx_seq_one_letter_code
_entity_poly.pdbx_strand_id
1 'polypeptide(L)'
;MQKKKAKKDEGNGMKRRSKLMLVSTILLGMGLGMETMPAQAETANDPAPVIQPASGTVKNKKVLFDNTHAQTAGAADWVIDGGFSDYANALAQDGFYVKELRQTTPITLDDLKGYDVFVIPEANIPYKTSEQQAISDYVEQGGSVFYIADHYNADRNKNRWDASEVFNGYRRGAYTEPTKGMTDEEKNSTAMQGVTSSDWLSSTFGVRFRYNALDNLENAGAQTLDNTFGILDGVTNVALHAGSTIAITNPEVAKGLVYLPSGLTSANKWSYAVDQGVYNGGGIAEGAYVAIAKKGLGKAAFIGDSSAVEDATPKYANEEAGTKKATYDGFKEASDAQLLLNLTNWLSQEESYKTFTEKGISLSSKTVLNDDEAPEKTTESQSEPWSTSKAGYKWWDATTFANGAYGSTVAPVKSASYYFNFPTEIKQGQEVAVDIQFSDLTPNETVTGYNVGVYTSTAVGSYTQGAQIGFIKVADEAMPTKPGYSDKFSITADANGTATKTIKVRVDEAGTFNIRLRKDSSALKTYTGYTIVPSGTPATSTSETTESTTGSTSTSASETTESTTGSTSASTSETTESTTDSTSTSTSETTESTTGSTSASTSETTESTTGSTSTSTSETTNSTTKEKNTGTSQTDNNTGISVQDTNGVLPNGFSIKVTAIHSGENYLQLKKQFEKFELFDIALTSNGAAIEPTGKVTVSIPIPAGYNKNKLAVYYVAKDNAKLVDTQGKVVGNYFVFETDHFSQYALVEQTKASTDMTASTNRTKNSTEGITKGKTTAALPQTGEKKNEMFKVVGALMVVVFALFVGFFRHKRVND
;
A
#
# COMPACT_ATOMS: atom_id res chain seq x y z
N MET A 1 -34.32 -36.24 -61.59
CA MET A 1 -35.77 -36.57 -61.63
C MET A 1 -36.47 -36.02 -60.38
N GLN A 2 -37.80 -35.98 -60.40
CA GLN A 2 -38.78 -35.48 -59.40
C GLN A 2 -38.34 -35.51 -57.91
N LYS A 3 -38.50 -34.48 -57.05
CA LYS A 3 -39.62 -33.59 -56.61
C LYS A 3 -40.23 -34.02 -55.26
N LYS A 4 -40.39 -33.04 -54.35
CA LYS A 4 -41.38 -32.94 -53.23
C LYS A 4 -41.20 -33.87 -51.99
N LYS A 5 -41.78 -33.55 -50.82
CA LYS A 5 -42.00 -32.27 -50.08
C LYS A 5 -42.55 -32.63 -48.67
N ALA A 6 -42.34 -31.74 -47.69
CA ALA A 6 -42.80 -31.86 -46.30
C ALA A 6 -44.34 -31.87 -46.07
N LYS A 7 -44.75 -32.45 -44.92
CA LYS A 7 -45.77 -32.00 -43.91
C LYS A 7 -45.94 -33.13 -42.85
N LYS A 8 -46.05 -32.95 -41.53
CA LYS A 8 -46.54 -31.90 -40.59
C LYS A 8 -48.07 -31.92 -40.34
N ASP A 9 -48.44 -31.90 -39.04
CA ASP A 9 -49.77 -31.64 -38.41
C ASP A 9 -50.85 -32.75 -38.52
N GLU A 10 -51.82 -32.93 -37.60
CA GLU A 10 -52.07 -32.45 -36.21
C GLU A 10 -53.24 -33.25 -35.56
N GLY A 11 -53.22 -33.43 -34.23
CA GLY A 11 -54.41 -33.54 -33.33
C GLY A 11 -55.47 -34.66 -33.51
N ASN A 12 -56.43 -34.87 -32.59
CA ASN A 12 -56.53 -34.53 -31.16
C ASN A 12 -57.70 -35.31 -30.50
N GLY A 13 -57.50 -35.84 -29.28
CA GLY A 13 -58.51 -35.78 -28.23
C GLY A 13 -59.32 -37.04 -27.85
N MET A 14 -59.21 -37.45 -26.57
CA MET A 14 -60.38 -37.59 -25.68
C MET A 14 -59.97 -37.44 -24.20
N LYS A 15 -60.88 -36.95 -23.35
CA LYS A 15 -60.65 -36.46 -21.98
C LYS A 15 -60.90 -37.54 -20.91
N ARG A 16 -60.17 -37.48 -19.78
CA ARG A 16 -60.77 -37.50 -18.42
C ARG A 16 -59.80 -36.92 -17.36
N ARG A 17 -60.39 -36.44 -16.25
CA ARG A 17 -59.76 -35.73 -15.11
C ARG A 17 -59.09 -36.74 -14.15
N SER A 18 -58.24 -36.40 -13.16
CA SER A 18 -57.94 -35.13 -12.49
C SER A 18 -56.54 -35.14 -11.84
N LYS A 19 -56.03 -33.94 -11.50
CA LYS A 19 -54.77 -33.68 -10.79
C LYS A 19 -54.75 -34.26 -9.36
N LEU A 20 -53.54 -34.61 -8.88
CA LEU A 20 -53.10 -34.28 -7.53
C LEU A 20 -51.68 -33.71 -7.63
N MET A 21 -51.44 -32.54 -7.03
CA MET A 21 -50.09 -32.01 -6.82
C MET A 21 -49.45 -32.73 -5.65
N LEU A 22 -48.16 -33.06 -5.76
CA LEU A 22 -47.28 -33.07 -4.60
C LEU A 22 -46.10 -32.15 -4.89
N VAL A 23 -46.10 -31.01 -4.22
CA VAL A 23 -44.90 -30.16 -4.10
C VAL A 23 -44.05 -30.80 -3.00
N SER A 24 -42.87 -31.30 -3.36
CA SER A 24 -41.85 -31.68 -2.39
C SER A 24 -40.63 -30.80 -2.57
N THR A 25 -40.60 -29.75 -1.78
CA THR A 25 -39.44 -28.91 -1.53
C THR A 25 -38.30 -29.78 -1.00
N ILE A 26 -37.18 -29.86 -1.72
CA ILE A 26 -35.90 -30.29 -1.16
C ILE A 26 -34.99 -29.07 -1.15
N LEU A 27 -34.99 -28.38 0.00
CA LEU A 27 -33.80 -27.66 0.46
C LEU A 27 -32.72 -28.69 0.84
N LEU A 28 -31.48 -28.21 0.95
CA LEU A 28 -30.25 -28.95 1.27
C LEU A 28 -29.76 -29.89 0.13
N GLY A 29 -28.52 -29.77 -0.36
CA GLY A 29 -27.43 -28.89 0.04
C GLY A 29 -26.76 -28.19 -1.16
N MET A 30 -26.70 -26.86 -1.12
CA MET A 30 -25.61 -26.12 -1.76
C MET A 30 -24.33 -26.40 -0.96
N GLY A 31 -23.72 -27.57 -1.22
CA GLY A 31 -22.36 -27.83 -0.81
C GLY A 31 -21.45 -26.94 -1.63
N LEU A 32 -20.89 -25.91 -1.02
CA LEU A 32 -19.77 -25.14 -1.56
C LEU A 32 -18.56 -26.07 -1.72
N GLY A 33 -18.53 -26.79 -2.83
CA GLY A 33 -17.32 -27.42 -3.34
C GLY A 33 -16.39 -26.35 -3.87
N MET A 34 -15.76 -25.61 -2.96
CA MET A 34 -14.42 -25.11 -3.23
C MET A 34 -13.52 -26.34 -3.33
N GLU A 35 -13.46 -26.93 -4.53
CA GLU A 35 -12.29 -27.71 -4.89
C GLU A 35 -11.12 -26.74 -4.81
N THR A 36 -10.35 -26.86 -3.73
CA THR A 36 -9.07 -26.17 -3.61
C THR A 36 -8.17 -26.76 -4.68
N MET A 37 -8.20 -26.14 -5.87
CA MET A 37 -7.19 -26.33 -6.90
C MET A 37 -5.84 -26.22 -6.19
N PRO A 38 -5.03 -27.29 -6.12
CA PRO A 38 -3.75 -27.23 -5.45
C PRO A 38 -2.92 -26.18 -6.18
N ALA A 39 -2.39 -25.19 -5.46
CA ALA A 39 -1.68 -24.06 -6.05
C ALA A 39 -0.58 -24.53 -7.03
N GLN A 40 -0.91 -24.59 -8.31
CA GLN A 40 0.01 -24.79 -9.42
C GLN A 40 0.66 -23.44 -9.73
N ALA A 41 1.80 -23.47 -10.42
CA ALA A 41 2.17 -22.30 -11.20
C ALA A 41 1.16 -22.19 -12.35
N GLU A 42 0.54 -21.02 -12.51
CA GLU A 42 -0.46 -20.77 -13.55
C GLU A 42 0.20 -20.21 -14.82
N THR A 43 -0.44 -20.42 -15.96
CA THR A 43 0.02 -19.97 -17.27
C THR A 43 -1.09 -19.25 -18.02
N ALA A 44 -0.76 -18.64 -19.15
CA ALA A 44 -1.72 -18.04 -20.06
C ALA A 44 -2.71 -19.04 -20.71
N ASN A 45 -2.53 -20.35 -20.50
CA ASN A 45 -3.47 -21.39 -20.94
C ASN A 45 -4.45 -21.85 -19.85
N ASP A 46 -4.21 -21.46 -18.60
CA ASP A 46 -5.07 -21.80 -17.47
C ASP A 46 -6.29 -20.87 -17.41
N PRO A 47 -7.43 -21.30 -16.83
CA PRO A 47 -8.62 -20.47 -16.74
C PRO A 47 -8.33 -19.14 -16.05
N ALA A 48 -8.56 -18.03 -16.75
CA ALA A 48 -8.36 -16.70 -16.20
C ALA A 48 -9.29 -16.45 -15.00
N PRO A 49 -8.81 -15.79 -13.92
CA PRO A 49 -9.62 -15.46 -12.76
C PRO A 49 -10.78 -14.55 -13.13
N VAL A 50 -11.85 -14.66 -12.34
CA VAL A 50 -13.10 -13.91 -12.49
C VAL A 50 -13.65 -13.58 -11.12
N ILE A 51 -13.93 -12.30 -10.86
CA ILE A 51 -14.61 -11.83 -9.67
C ILE A 51 -16.02 -11.39 -10.06
N GLN A 52 -17.03 -11.99 -9.42
CA GLN A 52 -18.42 -11.65 -9.64
C GLN A 52 -18.79 -10.37 -8.87
N PRO A 53 -19.70 -9.53 -9.40
CA PRO A 53 -20.18 -8.36 -8.69
C PRO A 53 -20.86 -8.75 -7.37
N ALA A 54 -20.70 -7.92 -6.34
CA ALA A 54 -21.32 -8.15 -5.05
C ALA A 54 -22.86 -8.21 -5.15
N SER A 55 -23.44 -9.08 -4.32
CA SER A 55 -24.90 -9.31 -4.34
C SER A 55 -25.63 -8.05 -3.88
N GLY A 56 -26.36 -7.42 -4.81
CA GLY A 56 -27.16 -6.22 -4.57
C GLY A 56 -26.60 -4.93 -5.19
N THR A 57 -25.36 -4.92 -5.72
CA THR A 57 -24.76 -3.72 -6.34
C THR A 57 -24.57 -3.81 -7.86
N VAL A 58 -24.93 -4.95 -8.48
CA VAL A 58 -24.69 -5.28 -9.89
C VAL A 58 -25.02 -4.15 -10.89
N LYS A 59 -23.98 -3.58 -11.53
CA LYS A 59 -24.09 -2.53 -12.56
C LYS A 59 -24.37 -3.05 -13.97
N ASN A 60 -24.22 -4.36 -14.19
CA ASN A 60 -24.17 -4.99 -15.53
C ASN A 60 -23.03 -4.45 -16.43
N LYS A 61 -21.98 -3.92 -15.79
CA LYS A 61 -20.76 -3.42 -16.43
C LYS A 61 -19.59 -4.37 -16.19
N LYS A 62 -18.68 -4.48 -17.14
CA LYS A 62 -17.58 -5.45 -17.14
C LYS A 62 -16.22 -4.77 -17.32
N VAL A 63 -15.26 -5.18 -16.51
CA VAL A 63 -13.86 -4.75 -16.57
C VAL A 63 -12.99 -5.95 -16.92
N LEU A 64 -12.10 -5.77 -17.91
CA LEU A 64 -11.07 -6.73 -18.30
C LEU A 64 -9.71 -6.18 -17.87
N PHE A 65 -8.89 -6.97 -17.17
CA PHE A 65 -7.51 -6.63 -16.82
C PHE A 65 -6.54 -7.39 -17.73
N ASP A 66 -5.51 -6.72 -18.27
CA ASP A 66 -4.48 -7.38 -19.06
C ASP A 66 -3.52 -8.22 -18.20
N ASN A 67 -3.23 -9.44 -18.65
CA ASN A 67 -2.13 -10.28 -18.17
C ASN A 67 -1.47 -11.04 -19.35
N THR A 68 -1.26 -10.33 -20.46
CA THR A 68 -0.67 -10.86 -21.69
C THR A 68 0.69 -10.26 -22.05
N HIS A 69 1.09 -9.13 -21.42
CA HIS A 69 2.34 -8.40 -21.68
C HIS A 69 3.23 -8.34 -20.42
N ALA A 70 3.33 -9.48 -19.72
CA ALA A 70 4.20 -9.71 -18.56
C ALA A 70 3.94 -8.82 -17.33
N GLN A 71 2.66 -8.61 -16.98
CA GLN A 71 2.20 -7.95 -15.75
C GLN A 71 2.67 -8.64 -14.43
N THR A 72 3.26 -9.82 -14.54
CA THR A 72 3.85 -10.59 -13.44
C THR A 72 5.38 -10.61 -13.46
N ALA A 73 6.02 -9.80 -14.30
CA ALA A 73 7.47 -9.76 -14.47
C ALA A 73 8.22 -9.32 -13.21
N GLY A 74 9.38 -9.92 -12.95
CA GLY A 74 10.28 -9.49 -11.87
C GLY A 74 9.60 -9.33 -10.50
N ALA A 75 9.42 -8.08 -10.06
CA ALA A 75 8.77 -7.72 -8.80
C ALA A 75 7.25 -7.42 -8.94
N ALA A 76 6.78 -7.08 -10.13
CA ALA A 76 5.38 -6.77 -10.42
C ALA A 76 4.49 -8.01 -10.29
N ASP A 77 3.25 -7.84 -9.85
CA ASP A 77 2.29 -8.94 -9.77
C ASP A 77 0.84 -8.51 -9.97
N TRP A 78 0.60 -7.75 -11.04
CA TRP A 78 -0.58 -6.91 -11.24
C TRP A 78 -1.82 -7.66 -11.75
N VAL A 79 -2.06 -8.84 -11.16
CA VAL A 79 -3.19 -9.73 -11.46
C VAL A 79 -4.33 -9.53 -10.47
N ILE A 80 -5.56 -9.79 -10.90
CA ILE A 80 -6.78 -9.46 -10.13
C ILE A 80 -7.00 -10.33 -8.88
N ASP A 81 -6.23 -11.41 -8.74
CA ASP A 81 -6.18 -12.28 -7.56
C ASP A 81 -4.77 -12.36 -6.94
N GLY A 82 -3.96 -11.33 -7.20
CA GLY A 82 -2.64 -11.09 -6.63
C GLY A 82 -2.47 -9.62 -6.28
N GLY A 83 -1.33 -9.00 -6.61
CA GLY A 83 -0.99 -7.64 -6.15
C GLY A 83 -1.91 -6.50 -6.62
N PHE A 84 -2.94 -6.73 -7.44
CA PHE A 84 -3.99 -5.76 -7.81
C PHE A 84 -5.39 -6.19 -7.30
N SER A 85 -5.46 -7.15 -6.36
CA SER A 85 -6.69 -7.74 -5.87
C SER A 85 -7.59 -6.79 -5.10
N ASP A 86 -7.07 -5.87 -4.29
CA ASP A 86 -7.91 -4.92 -3.54
C ASP A 86 -8.64 -3.97 -4.48
N TYR A 87 -7.99 -3.50 -5.55
CA TYR A 87 -8.64 -2.73 -6.61
C TYR A 87 -9.70 -3.56 -7.35
N ALA A 88 -9.38 -4.80 -7.75
CA ALA A 88 -10.32 -5.68 -8.43
C ALA A 88 -11.54 -6.07 -7.54
N ASN A 89 -11.31 -6.29 -6.24
CA ASN A 89 -12.34 -6.54 -5.25
C ASN A 89 -13.18 -5.29 -4.97
N ALA A 90 -12.58 -4.10 -4.94
CA ALA A 90 -13.31 -2.85 -4.80
C ALA A 90 -14.25 -2.60 -6.00
N LEU A 91 -13.79 -2.87 -7.23
CA LEU A 91 -14.63 -2.85 -8.43
C LEU A 91 -15.78 -3.86 -8.36
N ALA A 92 -15.52 -5.08 -7.89
CA ALA A 92 -16.56 -6.09 -7.71
C ALA A 92 -17.59 -5.68 -6.64
N GLN A 93 -17.16 -5.09 -5.52
CA GLN A 93 -18.03 -4.53 -4.48
C GLN A 93 -18.89 -3.39 -5.04
N ASP A 94 -18.29 -2.51 -5.85
CA ASP A 94 -18.94 -1.46 -6.61
C ASP A 94 -19.75 -1.98 -7.82
N GLY A 95 -19.96 -3.29 -7.93
CA GLY A 95 -20.95 -3.90 -8.81
C GLY A 95 -20.48 -4.23 -10.23
N PHE A 96 -19.19 -4.14 -10.51
CA PHE A 96 -18.61 -4.59 -11.78
C PHE A 96 -18.39 -6.11 -11.80
N TYR A 97 -18.55 -6.71 -12.97
CA TYR A 97 -17.94 -8.02 -13.26
C TYR A 97 -16.47 -7.77 -13.63
N VAL A 98 -15.54 -8.44 -12.96
CA VAL A 98 -14.10 -8.27 -13.21
C VAL A 98 -13.52 -9.60 -13.70
N LYS A 99 -12.69 -9.54 -14.75
CA LYS A 99 -12.01 -10.71 -15.32
C LYS A 99 -10.63 -10.32 -15.83
N GLU A 100 -9.71 -11.28 -15.84
CA GLU A 100 -8.40 -11.16 -16.47
C GLU A 100 -8.37 -11.68 -17.92
N LEU A 101 -7.56 -11.06 -18.77
CA LEU A 101 -7.21 -11.54 -20.11
C LEU A 101 -5.95 -12.40 -20.02
N ARG A 102 -6.08 -13.67 -20.35
CA ARG A 102 -4.96 -14.61 -20.48
C ARG A 102 -5.00 -15.26 -21.86
N GLN A 103 -3.92 -15.07 -22.61
CA GLN A 103 -3.68 -15.73 -23.91
C GLN A 103 -2.21 -15.59 -24.31
N THR A 104 -1.79 -16.40 -25.30
CA THR A 104 -0.46 -16.34 -25.91
C THR A 104 -0.47 -15.71 -27.31
N THR A 105 -1.66 -15.33 -27.79
CA THR A 105 -1.88 -14.66 -29.08
C THR A 105 -2.02 -13.15 -28.89
N PRO A 106 -1.65 -12.33 -29.90
CA PRO A 106 -1.82 -10.88 -29.83
C PRO A 106 -3.27 -10.48 -29.52
N ILE A 107 -3.45 -9.42 -28.75
CA ILE A 107 -4.78 -8.86 -28.42
C ILE A 107 -5.51 -8.44 -29.70
N THR A 108 -6.78 -8.81 -29.80
CA THR A 108 -7.68 -8.47 -30.91
C THR A 108 -8.87 -7.63 -30.43
N LEU A 109 -9.53 -6.93 -31.36
CA LEU A 109 -10.79 -6.22 -31.07
C LEU A 109 -11.89 -7.15 -30.52
N ASP A 110 -11.86 -8.42 -30.92
CA ASP A 110 -12.84 -9.42 -30.49
C ASP A 110 -12.68 -9.82 -29.01
N ASP A 111 -11.47 -9.71 -28.47
CA ASP A 111 -11.17 -9.94 -27.05
C ASP A 111 -11.71 -8.79 -26.18
N LEU A 112 -11.67 -7.56 -26.71
CA LEU A 112 -12.00 -6.33 -25.97
C LEU A 112 -13.49 -5.92 -26.05
N LYS A 113 -14.14 -6.06 -27.22
CA LYS A 113 -15.50 -5.53 -27.49
C LYS A 113 -16.63 -6.08 -26.60
N GLY A 114 -16.35 -7.09 -25.78
CA GLY A 114 -17.30 -7.69 -24.83
C GLY A 114 -17.31 -7.05 -23.43
N TYR A 115 -16.48 -6.01 -23.21
CA TYR A 115 -16.25 -5.33 -21.94
C TYR A 115 -16.42 -3.82 -22.09
N ASP A 116 -16.65 -3.12 -20.97
CA ASP A 116 -16.83 -1.67 -20.93
C ASP A 116 -15.51 -0.93 -20.66
N VAL A 117 -14.62 -1.55 -19.86
CA VAL A 117 -13.31 -1.01 -19.50
C VAL A 117 -12.23 -2.09 -19.65
N PHE A 118 -11.12 -1.75 -20.30
CA PHE A 118 -9.91 -2.55 -20.38
C PHE A 118 -8.81 -1.88 -19.56
N VAL A 119 -8.36 -2.50 -18.48
CA VAL A 119 -7.28 -2.01 -17.61
C VAL A 119 -5.98 -2.68 -18.04
N ILE A 120 -4.94 -1.88 -18.22
CA ILE A 120 -3.61 -2.31 -18.62
C ILE A 120 -2.62 -1.91 -17.51
N PRO A 121 -2.32 -2.84 -16.57
CA PRO A 121 -1.24 -2.66 -15.62
C PRO A 121 0.12 -2.74 -16.31
N GLU A 122 1.03 -1.84 -15.94
CA GLU A 122 2.48 -1.81 -16.15
C GLU A 122 3.02 -2.90 -17.10
N ALA A 123 2.72 -2.75 -18.39
CA ALA A 123 3.07 -3.78 -19.37
C ALA A 123 4.59 -3.80 -19.58
N ASN A 124 5.20 -4.97 -19.42
CA ASN A 124 6.64 -5.20 -19.50
C ASN A 124 7.05 -5.90 -20.82
N ILE A 125 6.16 -5.96 -21.83
CA ILE A 125 6.44 -6.41 -23.19
C ILE A 125 5.82 -5.41 -24.18
N PRO A 126 6.52 -4.94 -25.23
CA PRO A 126 5.97 -3.99 -26.20
C PRO A 126 4.75 -4.54 -26.97
N TYR A 127 3.66 -3.76 -27.00
CA TYR A 127 2.51 -4.05 -27.85
C TYR A 127 2.87 -3.96 -29.34
N LYS A 128 2.39 -4.93 -30.11
CA LYS A 128 2.55 -5.00 -31.56
C LYS A 128 1.66 -3.98 -32.25
N THR A 129 1.99 -3.59 -33.49
CA THR A 129 1.18 -2.65 -34.28
C THR A 129 -0.29 -3.10 -34.40
N SER A 130 -0.54 -4.41 -34.48
CA SER A 130 -1.90 -4.97 -34.52
C SER A 130 -2.68 -4.80 -33.21
N GLU A 131 -1.99 -4.83 -32.06
CA GLU A 131 -2.60 -4.71 -30.73
C GLU A 131 -2.90 -3.25 -30.41
N GLN A 132 -1.95 -2.35 -30.73
CA GLN A 132 -2.15 -0.90 -30.69
C GLN A 132 -3.38 -0.49 -31.54
N GLN A 133 -3.52 -1.05 -32.75
CA GLN A 133 -4.70 -0.84 -33.59
C GLN A 133 -5.97 -1.41 -32.95
N ALA A 134 -5.94 -2.64 -32.41
CA ALA A 134 -7.09 -3.25 -31.76
C ALA A 134 -7.60 -2.43 -30.56
N ILE A 135 -6.68 -1.91 -29.74
CA ILE A 135 -7.01 -1.04 -28.59
C ILE A 135 -7.56 0.31 -29.08
N SER A 136 -6.93 0.93 -30.10
CA SER A 136 -7.45 2.16 -30.73
C SER A 136 -8.87 1.98 -31.28
N ASP A 137 -9.12 0.88 -32.02
CA ASP A 137 -10.41 0.58 -32.64
C ASP A 137 -11.49 0.31 -31.59
N TYR A 138 -11.15 -0.40 -30.51
CA TYR A 138 -12.03 -0.66 -29.38
C TYR A 138 -12.49 0.64 -28.70
N VAL A 139 -11.55 1.56 -28.44
CA VAL A 139 -11.89 2.86 -27.84
C VAL A 139 -12.66 3.75 -28.83
N GLU A 140 -12.26 3.80 -30.10
CA GLU A 140 -12.96 4.59 -31.12
C GLU A 140 -14.44 4.22 -31.25
N GLN A 141 -14.76 2.93 -31.07
CA GLN A 141 -16.12 2.37 -31.12
C GLN A 141 -16.94 2.59 -29.84
N GLY A 142 -16.38 3.15 -28.77
CA GLY A 142 -17.10 3.46 -27.52
C GLY A 142 -16.58 2.72 -26.28
N GLY A 143 -15.64 1.78 -26.43
CA GLY A 143 -14.97 1.15 -25.30
C GLY A 143 -14.07 2.11 -24.53
N SER A 144 -13.64 1.71 -23.34
CA SER A 144 -12.73 2.53 -22.52
C SER A 144 -11.49 1.76 -22.08
N VAL A 145 -10.36 2.46 -21.95
CA VAL A 145 -9.07 1.87 -21.53
C VAL A 145 -8.44 2.65 -20.37
N PHE A 146 -7.76 1.97 -19.45
CA PHE A 146 -7.02 2.59 -18.36
C PHE A 146 -5.58 2.07 -18.37
N TYR A 147 -4.61 2.96 -18.61
CA TYR A 147 -3.19 2.66 -18.54
C TYR A 147 -2.65 3.04 -17.15
N ILE A 148 -2.02 2.06 -16.50
CA ILE A 148 -1.34 2.25 -15.22
C ILE A 148 0.14 2.02 -15.50
N ALA A 149 0.90 3.10 -15.64
CA ALA A 149 2.34 3.05 -15.91
C ALA A 149 3.13 3.05 -14.61
N ASP A 150 4.45 3.03 -14.76
CA ASP A 150 5.40 3.25 -13.68
C ASP A 150 6.50 4.20 -14.19
N HIS A 151 7.44 4.55 -13.32
CA HIS A 151 8.62 5.36 -13.62
C HIS A 151 9.52 4.75 -14.72
N TYR A 152 10.41 5.57 -15.29
CA TYR A 152 11.53 5.08 -16.11
C TYR A 152 12.49 4.23 -15.26
N ASN A 153 13.10 3.18 -15.83
CA ASN A 153 13.95 2.18 -15.16
C ASN A 153 13.16 1.26 -14.21
N ALA A 154 11.94 0.94 -14.63
CA ALA A 154 11.03 -0.04 -14.04
C ALA A 154 11.01 -1.38 -14.82
N ASP A 155 11.83 -1.57 -15.88
CA ASP A 155 12.01 -2.84 -16.61
C ASP A 155 12.22 -4.01 -15.64
N ARG A 156 11.15 -4.80 -15.43
CA ARG A 156 11.09 -5.86 -14.43
C ARG A 156 11.68 -7.19 -14.93
N ASN A 157 11.75 -7.41 -16.24
CA ASN A 157 12.20 -8.67 -16.87
C ASN A 157 13.55 -8.57 -17.59
N LYS A 158 14.18 -7.39 -17.61
CA LYS A 158 15.47 -7.09 -18.25
C LYS A 158 15.42 -7.16 -19.79
N ASN A 159 14.27 -6.83 -20.39
CA ASN A 159 14.12 -6.81 -21.85
C ASN A 159 14.46 -5.45 -22.49
N ARG A 160 14.75 -4.42 -21.68
CA ARG A 160 15.03 -3.02 -22.04
C ARG A 160 13.79 -2.15 -22.28
N TRP A 161 12.58 -2.60 -21.95
CA TRP A 161 11.35 -1.81 -22.09
C TRP A 161 10.74 -1.51 -20.73
N ASP A 162 10.61 -0.22 -20.41
CA ASP A 162 9.74 0.22 -19.31
C ASP A 162 8.28 0.31 -19.78
N ALA A 163 7.32 0.23 -18.85
CA ALA A 163 5.89 0.33 -19.18
C ALA A 163 5.52 1.66 -19.86
N SER A 164 6.17 2.77 -19.47
CA SER A 164 6.01 4.07 -20.16
C SER A 164 6.40 3.99 -21.65
N GLU A 165 7.42 3.21 -22.01
CA GLU A 165 7.85 2.99 -23.40
C GLU A 165 6.95 2.02 -24.16
N VAL A 166 6.52 0.94 -23.50
CA VAL A 166 5.54 -0.01 -24.03
C VAL A 166 4.24 0.72 -24.39
N PHE A 167 3.77 1.60 -23.51
CA PHE A 167 2.57 2.40 -23.74
C PHE A 167 2.80 3.51 -24.75
N ASN A 168 3.93 4.22 -24.72
CA ASN A 168 4.24 5.22 -25.75
C ASN A 168 4.43 4.59 -27.15
N GLY A 169 4.83 3.32 -27.21
CA GLY A 169 5.05 2.52 -28.43
C GLY A 169 6.45 2.60 -29.01
N TYR A 170 7.44 3.09 -28.25
CA TYR A 170 8.83 3.17 -28.69
C TYR A 170 9.81 3.15 -27.51
N ARG A 171 10.97 2.52 -27.72
CA ARG A 171 12.10 2.51 -26.77
C ARG A 171 13.00 3.73 -27.00
N ARG A 172 13.38 4.40 -25.93
CA ARG A 172 14.34 5.52 -25.93
C ARG A 172 15.67 5.16 -26.55
N GLY A 173 16.35 6.11 -27.21
CA GLY A 173 17.65 5.87 -27.82
C GLY A 173 17.66 4.79 -28.91
N ALA A 174 16.50 4.24 -29.26
CA ALA A 174 16.28 3.07 -30.10
C ALA A 174 15.05 3.25 -31.00
N TYR A 175 14.56 4.48 -31.17
CA TYR A 175 13.39 4.79 -31.99
C TYR A 175 13.49 4.23 -33.42
N THR A 176 14.68 4.24 -34.04
CA THR A 176 14.89 3.68 -35.39
C THR A 176 15.08 2.16 -35.44
N GLU A 177 15.49 1.53 -34.35
CA GLU A 177 15.67 0.08 -34.22
C GLU A 177 15.25 -0.34 -32.80
N PRO A 178 13.96 -0.69 -32.57
CA PRO A 178 13.48 -1.05 -31.23
C PRO A 178 14.23 -2.27 -30.64
N THR A 179 14.83 -3.10 -31.50
CA THR A 179 15.65 -4.25 -31.17
C THR A 179 17.14 -3.94 -30.92
N LYS A 180 17.54 -2.65 -30.92
CA LYS A 180 18.92 -2.24 -30.63
C LYS A 180 19.38 -2.79 -29.28
N GLY A 181 20.55 -3.43 -29.25
CA GLY A 181 21.12 -4.04 -28.03
C GLY A 181 20.61 -5.44 -27.67
N MET A 182 19.63 -5.98 -28.41
CA MET A 182 19.12 -7.34 -28.24
C MET A 182 19.98 -8.38 -28.99
N THR A 183 20.04 -9.60 -28.44
CA THR A 183 20.60 -10.80 -29.08
C THR A 183 19.72 -11.32 -30.20
N ASP A 184 20.27 -12.13 -31.12
CA ASP A 184 19.48 -12.70 -32.24
C ASP A 184 18.29 -13.54 -31.76
N GLU A 185 18.37 -14.20 -30.61
CA GLU A 185 17.23 -14.94 -30.04
C GLU A 185 16.11 -14.00 -29.55
N GLU A 186 16.47 -12.91 -28.85
CA GLU A 186 15.51 -11.88 -28.43
C GLU A 186 14.83 -11.23 -29.63
N LYS A 187 15.59 -10.83 -30.66
CA LYS A 187 15.05 -10.16 -31.86
C LYS A 187 14.05 -11.01 -32.63
N ASN A 188 14.26 -12.32 -32.67
CA ASN A 188 13.40 -13.26 -33.41
C ASN A 188 12.28 -13.87 -32.55
N SER A 189 12.23 -13.55 -31.25
CA SER A 189 11.21 -14.04 -30.32
C SER A 189 9.79 -13.66 -30.73
N THR A 190 8.80 -14.47 -30.33
CA THR A 190 7.38 -14.17 -30.58
C THR A 190 6.95 -12.83 -29.98
N ALA A 191 7.57 -12.39 -28.89
CA ALA A 191 7.31 -11.09 -28.28
C ALA A 191 7.68 -9.92 -29.21
N MET A 192 8.86 -9.95 -29.83
CA MET A 192 9.34 -8.87 -30.71
C MET A 192 8.76 -8.90 -32.14
N GLN A 193 8.15 -10.01 -32.56
CA GLN A 193 7.52 -10.12 -33.88
C GLN A 193 6.31 -9.18 -34.03
N GLY A 194 6.42 -8.19 -34.91
CA GLY A 194 5.38 -7.19 -35.17
C GLY A 194 5.49 -5.92 -34.31
N VAL A 195 6.59 -5.75 -33.59
CA VAL A 195 6.91 -4.52 -32.85
C VAL A 195 7.58 -3.51 -33.79
N THR A 196 7.04 -2.29 -33.83
CA THR A 196 7.59 -1.16 -34.58
C THR A 196 7.49 0.10 -33.74
N SER A 197 8.57 0.88 -33.64
CA SER A 197 8.53 2.16 -32.93
C SER A 197 7.53 3.12 -33.55
N SER A 198 6.69 3.72 -32.71
CA SER A 198 5.78 4.81 -33.08
C SER A 198 5.36 5.59 -31.85
N ASP A 199 5.08 6.89 -31.98
CA ASP A 199 4.52 7.74 -30.90
C ASP A 199 2.98 7.56 -30.82
N TRP A 200 2.49 6.31 -30.80
CA TRP A 200 1.08 6.02 -31.06
C TRP A 200 0.15 6.54 -29.95
N LEU A 201 0.57 6.54 -28.69
CA LEU A 201 -0.25 7.02 -27.58
C LEU A 201 -0.58 8.51 -27.73
N SER A 202 0.43 9.28 -28.16
CA SER A 202 0.34 10.71 -28.44
C SER A 202 -0.53 10.98 -29.67
N SER A 203 -0.42 10.16 -30.73
CA SER A 203 -1.26 10.31 -31.93
C SER A 203 -2.71 9.83 -31.74
N THR A 204 -2.95 8.86 -30.84
CA THR A 204 -4.26 8.24 -30.61
C THR A 204 -5.06 8.95 -29.52
N PHE A 205 -4.40 9.32 -28.42
CA PHE A 205 -5.02 9.84 -27.21
C PHE A 205 -4.54 11.24 -26.82
N GLY A 206 -3.57 11.83 -27.54
CA GLY A 206 -3.07 13.18 -27.22
C GLY A 206 -2.28 13.26 -25.92
N VAL A 207 -1.74 12.13 -25.43
CA VAL A 207 -0.90 12.04 -24.23
C VAL A 207 0.37 11.23 -24.46
N ARG A 208 1.39 11.46 -23.63
CA ARG A 208 2.61 10.64 -23.61
C ARG A 208 3.07 10.48 -22.16
N PHE A 209 3.46 9.27 -21.75
CA PHE A 209 4.18 9.08 -20.48
C PHE A 209 5.59 9.68 -20.61
N ARG A 210 5.98 10.54 -19.67
CA ARG A 210 7.33 11.11 -19.62
C ARG A 210 8.29 10.09 -19.00
N TYR A 211 9.58 10.40 -19.09
CA TYR A 211 10.66 9.58 -18.56
C TYR A 211 11.16 10.04 -17.19
N ASN A 212 10.51 11.04 -16.60
CA ASN A 212 10.79 11.48 -15.26
C ASN A 212 10.43 10.40 -14.24
N ALA A 213 11.05 10.50 -13.07
CA ALA A 213 10.92 9.54 -11.99
C ALA A 213 11.07 10.32 -10.68
N LEU A 214 9.92 10.67 -10.10
CA LEU A 214 9.81 11.45 -8.88
C LEU A 214 9.74 10.53 -7.66
N ASP A 215 10.31 10.96 -6.53
CA ASP A 215 10.36 10.22 -5.26
C ASP A 215 9.24 10.71 -4.32
N ASN A 216 8.53 9.78 -3.70
CA ASN A 216 7.73 9.95 -2.46
C ASN A 216 7.05 11.33 -2.29
N LEU A 217 5.89 11.52 -2.93
CA LEU A 217 5.06 12.73 -2.87
C LEU A 217 3.66 12.42 -2.31
N GLU A 218 3.54 12.31 -0.98
CA GLU A 218 2.29 12.03 -0.24
C GLU A 218 1.19 13.12 -0.34
N ASN A 219 1.39 14.16 -1.18
CA ASN A 219 0.48 15.30 -1.34
C ASN A 219 0.35 15.73 -2.83
N ALA A 220 0.38 14.76 -3.76
CA ALA A 220 -0.06 15.03 -5.12
C ALA A 220 -1.56 15.35 -5.14
N GLY A 221 -1.99 16.40 -5.85
CA GLY A 221 -3.36 16.94 -5.76
C GLY A 221 -3.46 18.46 -5.60
N ALA A 222 -2.37 19.14 -5.22
CA ALA A 222 -2.37 20.58 -4.91
C ALA A 222 -2.78 21.54 -6.06
N GLN A 223 -2.98 21.05 -7.28
CA GLN A 223 -3.43 21.81 -8.46
C GLN A 223 -4.49 21.02 -9.24
N THR A 224 -5.67 20.82 -8.66
CA THR A 224 -6.84 20.30 -9.38
C THR A 224 -7.34 21.33 -10.41
N LEU A 225 -7.61 20.89 -11.64
CA LEU A 225 -8.25 21.74 -12.66
C LEU A 225 -9.77 21.63 -12.60
N ASP A 226 -10.47 22.72 -12.91
CA ASP A 226 -11.93 22.71 -13.07
C ASP A 226 -12.40 21.67 -14.09
N ASN A 227 -13.63 21.17 -13.88
CA ASN A 227 -14.32 20.18 -14.71
C ASN A 227 -13.61 18.81 -14.74
N THR A 228 -13.58 18.15 -13.59
CA THR A 228 -12.99 16.82 -13.36
C THR A 228 -13.91 15.65 -13.71
N PHE A 229 -15.12 15.90 -14.24
CA PHE A 229 -16.13 14.87 -14.57
C PHE A 229 -16.55 13.97 -13.38
N GLY A 230 -16.41 14.46 -12.14
CA GLY A 230 -16.65 13.69 -10.91
C GLY A 230 -15.50 12.75 -10.53
N ILE A 231 -14.40 12.73 -11.32
CA ILE A 231 -13.27 11.82 -11.10
C ILE A 231 -12.56 12.12 -9.77
N LEU A 232 -12.50 13.40 -9.38
CA LEU A 232 -11.87 13.85 -8.13
C LEU A 232 -12.89 14.06 -7.00
N ASP A 233 -14.14 13.59 -7.14
CA ASP A 233 -15.14 13.73 -6.08
C ASP A 233 -14.74 12.86 -4.87
N GLY A 234 -14.44 13.51 -3.74
CA GLY A 234 -13.94 12.84 -2.54
C GLY A 234 -12.45 12.49 -2.56
N VAL A 235 -11.70 12.91 -3.60
CA VAL A 235 -10.24 12.75 -3.68
C VAL A 235 -9.56 14.00 -3.10
N THR A 236 -8.85 13.85 -1.99
CA THR A 236 -8.16 14.98 -1.33
C THR A 236 -6.70 15.08 -1.75
N ASN A 237 -5.97 13.97 -1.60
CA ASN A 237 -4.59 13.75 -2.03
C ASN A 237 -4.50 12.39 -2.74
N VAL A 238 -3.43 12.16 -3.51
CA VAL A 238 -3.05 10.85 -4.05
C VAL A 238 -1.58 10.57 -3.73
N ALA A 239 -1.22 9.32 -3.54
CA ALA A 239 0.15 8.91 -3.30
C ALA A 239 0.97 8.85 -4.61
N LEU A 240 2.29 8.91 -4.45
CA LEU A 240 3.29 8.65 -5.50
C LEU A 240 4.56 8.26 -4.76
N HIS A 241 5.15 7.09 -5.07
CA HIS A 241 6.38 6.63 -4.43
C HIS A 241 7.56 6.66 -5.37
N ALA A 242 7.35 6.20 -6.60
CA ALA A 242 8.31 6.25 -7.67
C ALA A 242 7.51 6.37 -8.97
N GLY A 243 7.31 7.59 -9.47
CA GLY A 243 6.30 7.84 -10.51
C GLY A 243 6.80 8.70 -11.66
N SER A 244 6.25 8.45 -12.84
CA SER A 244 6.34 9.35 -14.01
C SER A 244 5.16 10.33 -14.04
N THR A 245 5.26 11.38 -14.86
CA THR A 245 4.12 12.21 -15.26
C THR A 245 3.75 12.01 -16.72
N ILE A 246 2.59 12.54 -17.09
CA ILE A 246 1.95 12.43 -18.40
C ILE A 246 1.93 13.81 -19.04
N ALA A 247 2.55 13.91 -20.21
CA ALA A 247 2.49 15.08 -21.04
C ALA A 247 1.19 15.14 -21.83
N ILE A 248 0.50 16.27 -21.81
CA ILE A 248 -0.61 16.56 -22.71
C ILE A 248 -0.02 17.02 -24.05
N THR A 249 -0.12 16.20 -25.10
CA THR A 249 0.43 16.50 -26.44
C THR A 249 -0.62 17.11 -27.38
N ASN A 250 -1.91 16.78 -27.19
CA ASN A 250 -3.07 17.39 -27.87
C ASN A 250 -4.23 17.71 -26.89
N PRO A 251 -4.36 18.97 -26.42
CA PRO A 251 -5.43 19.38 -25.51
C PRO A 251 -6.88 19.29 -26.01
N GLU A 252 -7.12 19.14 -27.31
CA GLU A 252 -8.50 18.99 -27.83
C GLU A 252 -9.13 17.65 -27.42
N VAL A 253 -8.28 16.63 -27.28
CA VAL A 253 -8.68 15.26 -26.92
C VAL A 253 -8.16 14.80 -25.57
N ALA A 254 -7.18 15.49 -24.97
CA ALA A 254 -6.57 15.12 -23.68
C ALA A 254 -6.67 16.22 -22.63
N LYS A 255 -6.83 15.84 -21.36
CA LYS A 255 -6.90 16.75 -20.21
C LYS A 255 -6.19 16.11 -19.01
N GLY A 256 -5.30 16.88 -18.36
CA GLY A 256 -4.73 16.52 -17.07
C GLY A 256 -5.72 16.81 -15.94
N LEU A 257 -5.75 15.94 -14.93
CA LEU A 257 -6.67 16.03 -13.80
C LEU A 257 -5.93 16.33 -12.49
N VAL A 258 -4.93 15.51 -12.19
CA VAL A 258 -4.07 15.65 -11.01
C VAL A 258 -2.69 16.12 -11.46
N TYR A 259 -2.14 17.09 -10.76
CA TYR A 259 -0.78 17.58 -10.96
C TYR A 259 -0.02 17.53 -9.62
N LEU A 260 1.27 17.25 -9.71
CA LEU A 260 2.18 17.23 -8.56
C LEU A 260 2.40 18.66 -8.02
N PRO A 261 2.84 18.86 -6.77
CA PRO A 261 3.13 20.20 -6.24
C PRO A 261 4.11 20.98 -7.12
N SER A 262 4.04 22.31 -7.16
CA SER A 262 5.07 23.14 -7.79
C SER A 262 6.24 23.41 -6.84
N GLY A 263 7.41 23.73 -7.40
CA GLY A 263 8.63 23.98 -6.64
C GLY A 263 9.45 22.71 -6.34
N LEU A 264 9.18 21.61 -7.04
CA LEU A 264 9.98 20.39 -6.94
C LEU A 264 11.39 20.65 -7.47
N THR A 265 12.36 19.97 -6.87
CA THR A 265 13.79 20.11 -7.19
C THR A 265 14.42 18.73 -7.41
N SER A 266 15.72 18.70 -7.70
CA SER A 266 16.48 17.43 -7.73
C SER A 266 16.52 16.68 -6.38
N ALA A 267 16.03 17.27 -5.28
CA ALA A 267 15.80 16.55 -4.03
C ALA A 267 14.52 15.67 -4.05
N ASN A 268 13.62 15.89 -5.02
CA ASN A 268 12.39 15.11 -5.24
C ASN A 268 12.53 14.10 -6.39
N LYS A 269 13.75 13.92 -6.93
CA LYS A 269 14.08 12.88 -7.89
C LYS A 269 14.16 11.54 -7.17
N TRP A 270 13.56 10.49 -7.76
CA TRP A 270 13.73 9.12 -7.27
C TRP A 270 15.20 8.72 -7.26
N SER A 271 15.67 8.16 -6.13
CA SER A 271 17.09 7.88 -5.91
C SER A 271 17.77 6.99 -6.97
N TYR A 272 17.00 6.18 -7.70
CA TYR A 272 17.46 5.32 -8.80
C TYR A 272 17.11 5.83 -10.21
N ALA A 273 16.48 7.01 -10.34
CA ALA A 273 16.23 7.62 -11.65
C ALA A 273 17.55 7.85 -12.39
N VAL A 274 17.57 7.60 -13.69
CA VAL A 274 18.83 7.62 -14.46
C VAL A 274 19.21 9.01 -14.97
N ASP A 275 18.29 9.97 -14.93
CA ASP A 275 18.39 11.31 -15.49
C ASP A 275 18.15 12.40 -14.41
N GLN A 276 17.64 13.58 -14.75
CA GLN A 276 17.29 14.64 -13.79
C GLN A 276 16.17 14.26 -12.78
N GLY A 277 15.30 13.29 -13.09
CA GLY A 277 14.16 12.84 -12.27
C GLY A 277 12.99 13.83 -12.13
N VAL A 278 13.27 15.14 -12.10
CA VAL A 278 12.30 16.26 -12.11
C VAL A 278 12.68 17.19 -13.26
N TYR A 279 11.75 17.47 -14.16
CA TYR A 279 12.04 18.07 -15.48
C TYR A 279 11.75 19.57 -15.55
N ASN A 280 10.65 20.02 -14.95
CA ASN A 280 10.16 21.39 -15.05
C ASN A 280 9.74 21.99 -13.69
N GLY A 281 10.02 21.29 -12.59
CA GLY A 281 9.85 21.79 -11.22
C GLY A 281 8.45 21.58 -10.64
N GLY A 282 7.72 20.57 -11.13
CA GLY A 282 6.38 20.24 -10.62
C GLY A 282 5.24 21.11 -11.17
N GLY A 283 4.03 20.88 -10.67
CA GLY A 283 2.79 21.52 -11.16
C GLY A 283 2.46 21.21 -12.61
N ILE A 284 1.64 22.06 -13.23
CA ILE A 284 1.22 21.93 -14.63
C ILE A 284 2.40 21.86 -15.62
N ALA A 285 3.53 22.49 -15.30
CA ALA A 285 4.72 22.48 -16.15
C ALA A 285 5.41 21.10 -16.21
N GLU A 286 5.33 20.31 -15.14
CA GLU A 286 5.87 18.94 -15.07
C GLU A 286 5.01 17.92 -15.84
N GLY A 287 3.79 18.29 -16.25
CA GLY A 287 2.79 17.35 -16.75
C GLY A 287 1.92 16.77 -15.63
N ALA A 288 0.85 16.09 -16.02
CA ALA A 288 -0.14 15.57 -15.11
C ALA A 288 0.33 14.25 -14.47
N TYR A 289 0.00 13.99 -13.22
CA TYR A 289 0.15 12.66 -12.62
C TYR A 289 -1.00 11.71 -13.04
N VAL A 290 -2.19 12.28 -13.23
CA VAL A 290 -3.38 11.58 -13.75
C VAL A 290 -3.94 12.38 -14.93
N ALA A 291 -4.19 11.71 -16.05
CA ALA A 291 -4.78 12.32 -17.24
C ALA A 291 -5.92 11.47 -17.81
N ILE A 292 -6.76 12.10 -18.63
CA ILE A 292 -7.82 11.46 -19.40
C ILE A 292 -7.79 11.90 -20.86
N ALA A 293 -8.29 11.05 -21.75
CA ALA A 293 -8.40 11.33 -23.17
C ALA A 293 -9.70 10.84 -23.81
N LYS A 294 -10.00 11.35 -25.00
CA LYS A 294 -11.05 10.90 -25.91
C LYS A 294 -10.45 10.33 -27.20
N LYS A 295 -11.09 9.29 -27.74
CA LYS A 295 -10.83 8.74 -29.07
C LYS A 295 -12.14 8.18 -29.60
N GLY A 296 -12.66 8.74 -30.69
CA GLY A 296 -14.00 8.41 -31.18
C GLY A 296 -15.08 8.66 -30.12
N LEU A 297 -15.93 7.66 -29.86
CA LEU A 297 -16.95 7.75 -28.80
C LEU A 297 -16.40 7.39 -27.40
N GLY A 298 -15.38 6.53 -27.34
CA GLY A 298 -14.78 6.06 -26.10
C GLY A 298 -13.81 7.04 -25.47
N LYS A 299 -13.05 6.55 -24.49
CA LYS A 299 -12.14 7.34 -23.66
C LYS A 299 -11.02 6.51 -23.05
N ALA A 300 -9.98 7.20 -22.61
CA ALA A 300 -8.86 6.60 -21.90
C ALA A 300 -8.56 7.36 -20.60
N ALA A 301 -7.97 6.65 -19.64
CA ALA A 301 -7.33 7.24 -18.46
C ALA A 301 -5.88 6.77 -18.33
N PHE A 302 -5.08 7.54 -17.60
CA PHE A 302 -3.64 7.35 -17.47
C PHE A 302 -3.23 7.74 -16.04
N ILE A 303 -2.45 6.88 -15.37
CA ILE A 303 -1.73 7.20 -14.12
C ILE A 303 -0.26 6.79 -14.27
N GLY A 304 0.66 7.60 -13.76
CA GLY A 304 2.10 7.47 -14.01
C GLY A 304 2.91 6.62 -13.01
N ASP A 305 2.25 6.03 -12.02
CA ASP A 305 2.84 5.22 -10.94
C ASP A 305 1.89 4.05 -10.62
N SER A 306 2.42 2.83 -10.60
CA SER A 306 1.66 1.61 -10.32
C SER A 306 1.52 1.35 -8.81
N SER A 307 2.36 1.98 -7.98
CA SER A 307 2.34 1.80 -6.53
C SER A 307 1.05 2.29 -5.88
N ALA A 308 0.40 3.32 -6.45
CA ALA A 308 -0.92 3.79 -6.02
C ALA A 308 -2.06 2.79 -6.29
N VAL A 309 -1.81 1.70 -7.03
CA VAL A 309 -2.80 0.66 -7.37
C VAL A 309 -2.50 -0.69 -6.71
N GLU A 310 -1.24 -0.95 -6.36
CA GLU A 310 -0.83 -2.24 -5.81
C GLU A 310 -1.28 -2.46 -4.35
N ASP A 311 -1.41 -3.74 -4.01
CA ASP A 311 -1.65 -4.27 -2.68
C ASP A 311 -0.60 -5.32 -2.28
N ALA A 312 -0.52 -5.62 -0.98
CA ALA A 312 0.51 -6.50 -0.41
C ALA A 312 0.26 -8.02 -0.61
N THR A 313 -0.49 -8.44 -1.64
CA THR A 313 -0.89 -9.84 -1.88
C THR A 313 -0.30 -10.50 -3.14
N PRO A 314 1.04 -10.44 -3.39
CA PRO A 314 1.61 -11.05 -4.58
C PRO A 314 1.46 -12.58 -4.53
N LYS A 315 0.93 -13.11 -5.63
CA LYS A 315 0.53 -14.50 -5.87
C LYS A 315 1.69 -15.34 -6.42
N TYR A 316 2.48 -14.80 -7.34
CA TYR A 316 3.52 -15.54 -8.05
C TYR A 316 4.95 -15.27 -7.54
N ALA A 317 5.84 -16.23 -7.76
CA ALA A 317 7.27 -16.03 -7.56
C ALA A 317 7.86 -15.14 -8.69
N ASN A 318 8.99 -14.50 -8.40
CA ASN A 318 9.80 -13.81 -9.40
C ASN A 318 10.34 -14.84 -10.43
N GLU A 319 10.11 -14.58 -11.72
CA GLU A 319 10.42 -15.47 -12.84
C GLU A 319 11.91 -15.78 -13.05
N GLU A 320 12.82 -14.89 -12.64
CA GLU A 320 14.26 -15.11 -12.72
C GLU A 320 14.79 -15.78 -11.43
N ALA A 321 14.42 -15.23 -10.28
CA ALA A 321 14.99 -15.58 -8.98
C ALA A 321 14.31 -16.79 -8.32
N GLY A 322 13.02 -17.02 -8.57
CA GLY A 322 12.18 -18.00 -7.86
C GLY A 322 11.79 -17.59 -6.44
N THR A 323 12.05 -16.33 -6.06
CA THR A 323 11.74 -15.79 -4.73
C THR A 323 10.32 -15.25 -4.66
N LYS A 324 9.70 -15.28 -3.47
CA LYS A 324 8.45 -14.54 -3.23
C LYS A 324 8.67 -13.04 -3.50
N LYS A 325 7.75 -12.41 -4.21
CA LYS A 325 7.71 -10.95 -4.41
C LYS A 325 7.27 -10.24 -3.14
N ALA A 326 7.55 -8.94 -3.06
CA ALA A 326 7.00 -8.04 -2.06
C ALA A 326 6.51 -6.80 -2.78
N THR A 327 5.21 -6.58 -2.73
CA THR A 327 4.48 -5.43 -3.27
C THR A 327 4.13 -4.49 -2.13
N TYR A 328 3.80 -3.25 -2.48
CA TYR A 328 3.35 -2.20 -1.58
C TYR A 328 1.85 -2.29 -1.30
N ASP A 329 1.30 -1.42 -0.43
CA ASP A 329 -0.15 -1.39 -0.12
C ASP A 329 -0.74 0.00 -0.42
N GLY A 330 -0.37 0.56 -1.58
CA GLY A 330 -0.68 1.93 -1.96
C GLY A 330 -2.13 2.14 -2.38
N PHE A 331 -2.86 1.09 -2.77
CA PHE A 331 -4.31 1.21 -3.00
C PHE A 331 -5.06 1.78 -1.77
N LYS A 332 -4.56 1.54 -0.55
CA LYS A 332 -5.16 2.01 0.70
C LYS A 332 -4.70 3.39 1.15
N GLU A 333 -3.85 4.05 0.36
CA GLU A 333 -3.29 5.35 0.73
C GLU A 333 -4.13 6.53 0.25
N ALA A 334 -3.83 7.68 0.86
CA ALA A 334 -4.39 9.00 0.56
C ALA A 334 -5.88 8.96 0.16
N SER A 335 -6.18 9.07 -1.13
CA SER A 335 -7.50 8.83 -1.71
C SER A 335 -7.43 7.94 -2.96
N ASP A 336 -6.41 7.09 -3.07
CA ASP A 336 -6.09 6.37 -4.30
C ASP A 336 -7.18 5.36 -4.68
N ALA A 337 -7.67 4.56 -3.72
CA ALA A 337 -8.88 3.75 -3.92
C ALA A 337 -10.08 4.55 -4.46
N GLN A 338 -10.32 5.76 -3.95
CA GLN A 338 -11.44 6.60 -4.38
C GLN A 338 -11.22 7.14 -5.79
N LEU A 339 -10.01 7.58 -6.12
CA LEU A 339 -9.63 8.00 -7.47
C LEU A 339 -9.80 6.87 -8.48
N LEU A 340 -9.30 5.67 -8.18
CA LEU A 340 -9.34 4.51 -9.09
C LEU A 340 -10.77 4.01 -9.33
N LEU A 341 -11.60 4.00 -8.28
CA LEU A 341 -13.03 3.72 -8.41
C LEU A 341 -13.76 4.81 -9.21
N ASN A 342 -13.48 6.09 -8.97
CA ASN A 342 -14.09 7.20 -9.72
C ASN A 342 -13.69 7.19 -11.20
N LEU A 343 -12.40 6.95 -11.50
CA LEU A 343 -11.88 6.78 -12.86
C LEU A 343 -12.61 5.64 -13.57
N THR A 344 -12.70 4.46 -12.96
CA THR A 344 -13.35 3.30 -13.58
C THR A 344 -14.84 3.51 -13.78
N ASN A 345 -15.51 4.14 -12.81
CA ASN A 345 -16.89 4.55 -12.95
C ASN A 345 -17.07 5.49 -14.13
N TRP A 346 -16.26 6.56 -14.23
CA TRP A 346 -16.30 7.48 -15.36
C TRP A 346 -16.04 6.74 -16.68
N LEU A 347 -14.99 5.93 -16.79
CA LEU A 347 -14.66 5.14 -17.98
C LEU A 347 -15.82 4.24 -18.43
N SER A 348 -16.56 3.64 -17.49
CA SER A 348 -17.68 2.74 -17.80
C SER A 348 -18.94 3.42 -18.37
N GLN A 349 -19.04 4.76 -18.29
CA GLN A 349 -20.19 5.52 -18.81
C GLN A 349 -19.96 5.93 -20.27
N GLU A 350 -20.91 5.63 -21.15
CA GLU A 350 -20.88 6.09 -22.54
C GLU A 350 -21.08 7.62 -22.64
N GLU A 351 -20.43 8.24 -23.63
CA GLU A 351 -20.48 9.68 -23.89
C GLU A 351 -20.79 9.95 -25.37
N SER A 352 -21.57 11.00 -25.65
CA SER A 352 -21.95 11.37 -27.01
C SER A 352 -20.96 12.30 -27.73
N TYR A 353 -19.99 12.87 -27.00
CA TYR A 353 -18.99 13.81 -27.52
C TYR A 353 -17.66 13.11 -27.80
N LYS A 354 -16.92 13.64 -28.78
CA LYS A 354 -15.66 13.03 -29.27
C LYS A 354 -14.40 13.79 -28.87
N THR A 355 -14.53 15.03 -28.44
CA THR A 355 -13.44 15.92 -28.01
C THR A 355 -13.83 16.66 -26.74
N PHE A 356 -12.88 17.06 -25.91
CA PHE A 356 -13.20 17.90 -24.75
C PHE A 356 -13.63 19.32 -25.18
N THR A 357 -13.23 19.77 -26.37
CA THR A 357 -13.68 21.02 -27.00
C THR A 357 -15.21 21.05 -27.18
N GLU A 358 -15.84 19.95 -27.58
CA GLU A 358 -17.32 19.85 -27.72
C GLU A 358 -18.07 20.07 -26.39
N LYS A 359 -17.42 19.87 -25.25
CA LYS A 359 -18.02 20.08 -23.92
C LYS A 359 -17.98 21.54 -23.45
N GLY A 360 -17.25 22.43 -24.15
CA GLY A 360 -17.12 23.83 -23.76
C GLY A 360 -16.40 24.05 -22.41
N ILE A 361 -15.57 23.10 -21.99
CA ILE A 361 -14.80 23.17 -20.74
C ILE A 361 -13.41 23.80 -20.95
N SER A 362 -12.80 24.25 -19.86
CA SER A 362 -11.38 24.64 -19.85
C SER A 362 -10.49 23.44 -20.17
N LEU A 363 -9.81 23.51 -21.33
CA LEU A 363 -8.79 22.55 -21.76
C LEU A 363 -7.49 22.74 -20.97
N SER A 364 -6.67 21.68 -20.87
CA SER A 364 -5.30 21.81 -20.37
C SER A 364 -4.43 22.61 -21.35
N SER A 365 -3.33 23.18 -20.88
CA SER A 365 -2.24 23.58 -21.79
C SER A 365 -1.54 22.35 -22.35
N LYS A 366 -0.95 22.48 -23.54
CA LYS A 366 0.02 21.50 -24.04
C LYS A 366 1.24 21.52 -23.10
N THR A 367 1.70 20.37 -22.64
CA THR A 367 2.89 20.27 -21.79
C THR A 367 4.12 20.71 -22.58
N VAL A 368 4.97 21.53 -21.96
CA VAL A 368 6.26 21.94 -22.54
C VAL A 368 7.24 20.79 -22.33
N LEU A 369 7.73 20.24 -23.43
CA LEU A 369 8.69 19.14 -23.43
C LEU A 369 10.09 19.66 -23.76
N ASN A 370 11.09 19.03 -23.17
CA ASN A 370 12.49 19.22 -23.50
C ASN A 370 12.78 18.61 -24.89
N ASP A 371 13.85 19.08 -25.55
CA ASP A 371 14.22 18.60 -26.89
C ASP A 371 14.53 17.09 -26.94
N ASP A 372 15.07 16.54 -25.86
CA ASP A 372 15.42 15.12 -25.69
C ASP A 372 14.22 14.21 -25.35
N GLU A 373 13.04 14.78 -25.11
CA GLU A 373 11.77 14.02 -24.97
C GLU A 373 11.05 13.77 -26.29
N ALA A 374 11.55 14.32 -27.41
CA ALA A 374 11.05 13.97 -28.75
C ALA A 374 11.49 12.53 -29.10
N PRO A 375 10.59 11.63 -29.54
CA PRO A 375 10.86 10.20 -29.67
C PRO A 375 12.19 9.85 -30.37
N GLU A 376 12.46 10.51 -31.50
CA GLU A 376 13.64 10.33 -32.33
C GLU A 376 14.94 10.95 -31.79
N LYS A 377 14.85 11.81 -30.76
CA LYS A 377 15.97 12.49 -30.08
C LYS A 377 16.29 11.90 -28.71
N THR A 378 15.41 11.07 -28.16
CA THR A 378 15.62 10.35 -26.90
C THR A 378 16.97 9.60 -26.89
N THR A 379 17.57 9.47 -25.71
CA THR A 379 18.84 8.73 -25.56
C THR A 379 18.76 7.69 -24.44
N GLU A 380 19.59 6.66 -24.56
CA GLU A 380 19.76 5.60 -23.55
C GLU A 380 20.82 6.11 -22.55
N SER A 381 20.37 6.72 -21.44
CA SER A 381 21.23 7.41 -20.47
C SER A 381 22.10 6.47 -19.61
N GLN A 382 21.69 5.21 -19.49
CA GLN A 382 22.45 4.13 -18.86
C GLN A 382 22.34 2.88 -19.75
N SER A 383 23.38 2.04 -19.76
CA SER A 383 23.40 0.83 -20.60
C SER A 383 22.30 -0.15 -20.19
N GLU A 384 21.53 -0.63 -21.16
CA GLU A 384 20.39 -1.52 -20.92
C GLU A 384 20.61 -2.96 -21.46
N PRO A 385 20.17 -4.01 -20.73
CA PRO A 385 19.47 -3.94 -19.45
C PRO A 385 20.38 -3.52 -18.30
N TRP A 386 19.79 -2.89 -17.28
CA TRP A 386 20.49 -2.30 -16.13
C TRP A 386 21.24 -3.32 -15.26
N SER A 387 20.99 -4.63 -15.46
CA SER A 387 21.84 -5.70 -14.92
C SER A 387 21.83 -6.93 -15.84
N THR A 388 22.85 -7.79 -15.71
CA THR A 388 22.90 -9.07 -16.42
C THR A 388 21.83 -10.04 -15.89
N SER A 389 21.16 -10.73 -16.81
CA SER A 389 20.26 -11.84 -16.47
C SER A 389 21.00 -13.05 -15.88
N LYS A 390 20.36 -13.73 -14.94
CA LYS A 390 20.79 -15.02 -14.37
C LYS A 390 20.94 -16.05 -15.49
N ALA A 391 22.00 -16.86 -15.41
CA ALA A 391 22.27 -17.89 -16.40
C ALA A 391 21.07 -18.84 -16.58
N GLY A 392 20.59 -18.95 -17.82
CA GLY A 392 19.45 -19.80 -18.21
C GLY A 392 18.10 -19.08 -18.28
N TYR A 393 17.93 -17.93 -17.63
CA TYR A 393 16.69 -17.15 -17.70
C TYR A 393 16.60 -16.38 -19.03
N LYS A 394 15.41 -16.40 -19.65
CA LYS A 394 15.08 -15.70 -20.90
C LYS A 394 13.67 -15.09 -20.77
N TRP A 395 13.56 -13.77 -20.70
CA TRP A 395 12.29 -13.05 -20.54
C TRP A 395 11.23 -13.39 -21.61
N TRP A 396 11.65 -13.88 -22.78
CA TRP A 396 10.81 -14.23 -23.92
C TRP A 396 10.44 -15.73 -24.00
N ASP A 397 10.90 -16.56 -23.05
CA ASP A 397 10.69 -18.01 -23.04
C ASP A 397 10.32 -18.49 -21.62
N ALA A 398 9.01 -18.62 -21.39
CA ALA A 398 8.44 -19.03 -20.11
C ALA A 398 8.90 -20.44 -19.65
N THR A 399 9.45 -21.28 -20.54
CA THR A 399 10.04 -22.56 -20.12
C THR A 399 11.32 -22.41 -19.30
N THR A 400 11.90 -21.20 -19.30
CA THR A 400 13.06 -20.83 -18.46
C THR A 400 12.68 -20.25 -17.09
N PHE A 401 11.39 -19.99 -16.84
CA PHE A 401 10.94 -19.30 -15.64
C PHE A 401 11.01 -20.19 -14.40
N ALA A 402 11.44 -19.61 -13.30
CA ALA A 402 11.57 -20.28 -12.02
C ALA A 402 10.23 -20.83 -11.49
N ASN A 403 10.30 -21.91 -10.71
CA ASN A 403 9.14 -22.57 -10.12
C ASN A 403 8.24 -21.57 -9.36
N GLY A 404 6.94 -21.60 -9.65
CA GLY A 404 5.93 -20.74 -9.03
C GLY A 404 5.79 -19.35 -9.64
N ALA A 405 6.58 -19.00 -10.65
CA ALA A 405 6.30 -17.83 -11.47
C ALA A 405 5.15 -18.11 -12.44
N TYR A 406 4.37 -17.08 -12.79
CA TYR A 406 3.38 -17.19 -13.85
C TYR A 406 4.06 -17.50 -15.19
N GLY A 407 3.53 -18.46 -15.94
CA GLY A 407 4.17 -19.03 -17.13
C GLY A 407 5.03 -20.27 -16.85
N SER A 408 5.45 -20.50 -15.60
CA SER A 408 6.08 -21.78 -15.21
C SER A 408 5.02 -22.88 -15.11
N THR A 409 5.39 -24.12 -15.41
CA THR A 409 4.54 -25.32 -15.21
C THR A 409 4.84 -26.05 -13.90
N VAL A 410 5.74 -25.52 -13.08
CA VAL A 410 6.19 -26.15 -11.83
C VAL A 410 5.79 -25.26 -10.65
N ALA A 411 4.94 -25.79 -9.77
CA ALA A 411 4.50 -25.11 -8.54
C ALA A 411 5.69 -24.61 -7.68
N PRO A 412 5.53 -23.51 -6.91
CA PRO A 412 6.62 -22.97 -6.08
C PRO A 412 7.13 -24.01 -5.09
N VAL A 413 8.44 -23.97 -4.80
CA VAL A 413 8.99 -24.72 -3.67
C VAL A 413 8.45 -24.09 -2.39
N LYS A 414 7.58 -24.84 -1.71
CA LYS A 414 7.04 -24.46 -0.40
C LYS A 414 8.18 -24.07 0.55
N SER A 415 8.06 -22.88 1.15
CA SER A 415 9.05 -22.34 2.07
C SER A 415 8.54 -22.46 3.50
N ALA A 416 9.37 -23.00 4.39
CA ALA A 416 9.02 -23.26 5.78
C ALA A 416 8.44 -22.01 6.50
N SER A 417 7.27 -22.17 7.09
CA SER A 417 6.50 -21.14 7.77
C SER A 417 6.45 -21.39 9.29
N TYR A 418 6.39 -20.31 10.08
CA TYR A 418 6.54 -20.36 11.54
C TYR A 418 5.51 -19.48 12.25
N TYR A 419 4.81 -20.04 13.24
CA TYR A 419 3.83 -19.34 14.07
C TYR A 419 4.09 -19.59 15.57
N PHE A 420 3.83 -18.59 16.40
CA PHE A 420 3.90 -18.70 17.85
C PHE A 420 2.49 -18.69 18.43
N ASN A 421 2.14 -19.72 19.19
CA ASN A 421 0.93 -19.78 20.00
C ASN A 421 1.29 -19.45 21.46
N PHE A 422 0.62 -18.43 22.02
CA PHE A 422 0.82 -17.97 23.39
C PHE A 422 -0.42 -18.25 24.26
N PRO A 423 -0.25 -18.43 25.58
CA PRO A 423 -1.36 -18.34 26.52
C PRO A 423 -2.00 -16.94 26.48
N THR A 424 -3.31 -16.86 26.78
CA THR A 424 -4.09 -15.61 26.78
C THR A 424 -3.56 -14.57 27.79
N GLU A 425 -2.93 -15.00 28.88
CA GLU A 425 -2.29 -14.15 29.88
C GLU A 425 -0.97 -14.78 30.36
N ILE A 426 0.07 -13.97 30.50
CA ILE A 426 1.41 -14.38 30.96
C ILE A 426 1.84 -13.44 32.08
N LYS A 427 2.10 -13.96 33.29
CA LYS A 427 2.46 -13.12 34.45
C LYS A 427 3.97 -12.98 34.63
N GLN A 428 4.38 -11.86 35.20
CA GLN A 428 5.76 -11.57 35.59
C GLN A 428 6.31 -12.65 36.53
N GLY A 429 7.44 -13.26 36.14
CA GLY A 429 8.06 -14.36 36.88
C GLY A 429 7.39 -15.73 36.72
N GLN A 430 6.32 -15.86 35.91
CA GLN A 430 5.66 -17.13 35.64
C GLN A 430 6.37 -17.91 34.53
N GLU A 431 6.64 -19.21 34.76
CA GLU A 431 7.01 -20.13 33.68
C GLU A 431 5.76 -20.50 32.87
N VAL A 432 5.73 -20.09 31.60
CA VAL A 432 4.64 -20.40 30.65
C VAL A 432 5.11 -21.32 29.52
N ALA A 433 4.20 -22.15 29.00
CA ALA A 433 4.42 -22.85 27.75
C ALA A 433 4.18 -21.90 26.58
N VAL A 434 5.04 -21.96 25.56
CA VAL A 434 4.85 -21.31 24.27
C VAL A 434 5.04 -22.39 23.21
N ASP A 435 4.03 -22.56 22.35
CA ASP A 435 4.09 -23.53 21.26
C ASP A 435 4.51 -22.84 19.97
N ILE A 436 5.51 -23.41 19.30
CA ILE A 436 6.01 -22.94 18.02
C ILE A 436 5.54 -23.93 16.97
N GLN A 437 4.65 -23.51 16.08
CA GLN A 437 4.22 -24.32 14.95
C GLN A 437 5.13 -24.07 13.76
N PHE A 438 5.53 -25.16 13.12
CA PHE A 438 6.33 -25.24 11.91
C PHE A 438 5.45 -25.88 10.84
N SER A 439 5.38 -25.27 9.67
CA SER A 439 4.66 -25.80 8.51
C SER A 439 5.54 -25.66 7.26
N ASP A 440 5.18 -26.35 6.18
CA ASP A 440 5.88 -26.28 4.90
C ASP A 440 7.38 -26.66 4.96
N LEU A 441 7.75 -27.50 5.94
CA LEU A 441 9.02 -28.23 5.95
C LEU A 441 8.98 -29.40 4.95
N THR A 442 10.14 -29.93 4.55
CA THR A 442 10.16 -31.18 3.78
C THR A 442 9.57 -32.31 4.64
N PRO A 443 8.62 -33.12 4.14
CA PRO A 443 8.03 -34.21 4.92
C PRO A 443 9.08 -35.16 5.52
N ASN A 444 8.97 -35.44 6.81
CA ASN A 444 9.91 -36.26 7.60
C ASN A 444 11.35 -35.70 7.74
N GLU A 445 11.65 -34.48 7.27
CA GLU A 445 12.97 -33.86 7.49
C GLU A 445 13.17 -33.46 8.95
N THR A 446 14.41 -33.61 9.43
CA THR A 446 14.83 -33.09 10.74
C THR A 446 15.71 -31.86 10.57
N VAL A 447 15.16 -30.69 10.87
CA VAL A 447 15.89 -29.41 10.82
C VAL A 447 16.47 -29.10 12.20
N THR A 448 17.75 -28.72 12.22
CA THR A 448 18.52 -28.45 13.44
C THR A 448 18.95 -26.99 13.54
N GLY A 449 19.35 -26.56 14.74
CA GLY A 449 19.97 -25.25 14.96
C GLY A 449 19.00 -24.11 15.29
N TYR A 450 17.74 -24.44 15.60
CA TYR A 450 16.76 -23.46 16.05
C TYR A 450 17.06 -22.96 17.47
N ASN A 451 16.87 -21.67 17.74
CA ASN A 451 16.74 -21.16 19.11
C ASN A 451 15.79 -19.97 19.21
N VAL A 452 15.25 -19.73 20.41
CA VAL A 452 14.30 -18.65 20.70
C VAL A 452 14.90 -17.69 21.73
N GLY A 453 14.59 -16.40 21.61
CA GLY A 453 14.97 -15.38 22.59
C GLY A 453 13.85 -14.35 22.76
N VAL A 454 13.66 -13.84 23.98
CA VAL A 454 12.79 -12.68 24.26
C VAL A 454 13.68 -11.47 24.52
N TYR A 455 13.40 -10.35 23.85
CA TYR A 455 14.20 -9.14 23.93
C TYR A 455 13.36 -7.88 24.02
N THR A 456 13.97 -6.85 24.60
CA THR A 456 13.32 -5.58 24.87
C THR A 456 13.18 -4.72 23.61
N SER A 457 12.00 -4.13 23.41
CA SER A 457 11.68 -3.19 22.33
C SER A 457 12.09 -1.75 22.68
N THR A 458 12.03 -1.41 23.98
CA THR A 458 12.49 -0.18 24.64
C THR A 458 13.33 -0.56 25.87
N ALA A 459 13.92 0.39 26.62
CA ALA A 459 14.59 0.05 27.88
C ALA A 459 13.57 -0.27 28.99
N VAL A 460 13.80 -1.32 29.79
CA VAL A 460 12.90 -1.77 30.87
C VAL A 460 13.73 -2.23 32.07
N GLY A 461 13.45 -1.70 33.26
CA GLY A 461 14.21 -2.02 34.47
C GLY A 461 15.70 -1.70 34.31
N SER A 462 16.56 -2.70 34.49
CA SER A 462 18.02 -2.60 34.24
C SER A 462 18.44 -2.97 32.81
N TYR A 463 17.49 -3.37 31.95
CA TYR A 463 17.75 -3.81 30.58
C TYR A 463 17.69 -2.64 29.60
N THR A 464 18.78 -2.45 28.84
CA THR A 464 18.81 -1.52 27.70
C THR A 464 17.92 -2.02 26.55
N GLN A 465 17.61 -1.14 25.59
CA GLN A 465 16.89 -1.52 24.38
C GLN A 465 17.63 -2.62 23.60
N GLY A 466 16.92 -3.67 23.17
CA GLY A 466 17.47 -4.81 22.44
C GLY A 466 18.14 -5.89 23.31
N ALA A 467 18.24 -5.69 24.63
CA ALA A 467 18.79 -6.68 25.54
C ALA A 467 17.90 -7.94 25.63
N GLN A 468 18.51 -9.11 25.84
CA GLN A 468 17.76 -10.33 26.13
C GLN A 468 17.20 -10.26 27.56
N ILE A 469 15.93 -10.62 27.72
CA ILE A 469 15.19 -10.57 29.00
C ILE A 469 14.45 -11.87 29.31
N GLY A 470 14.30 -12.76 28.33
CA GLY A 470 13.69 -14.07 28.52
C GLY A 470 14.65 -15.11 29.09
N PHE A 471 14.17 -15.88 30.05
CA PHE A 471 14.74 -17.15 30.47
C PHE A 471 13.96 -18.25 29.74
N ILE A 472 14.65 -19.17 29.07
CA ILE A 472 14.00 -20.12 28.15
C ILE A 472 14.65 -21.50 28.25
N LYS A 473 13.84 -22.55 28.41
CA LYS A 473 14.26 -23.96 28.34
C LYS A 473 13.47 -24.72 27.27
N VAL A 474 14.13 -25.68 26.62
CA VAL A 474 13.62 -26.42 25.44
C VAL A 474 13.33 -27.90 25.74
N ALA A 475 13.54 -28.33 26.98
CA ALA A 475 13.30 -29.65 27.53
C ALA A 475 12.99 -29.52 29.05
N ASP A 476 12.78 -30.63 29.74
CA ASP A 476 12.53 -30.70 31.20
C ASP A 476 13.81 -30.47 32.03
N GLU A 477 14.47 -29.35 31.77
CA GLU A 477 15.70 -28.92 32.42
C GLU A 477 15.43 -27.82 33.46
N ALA A 478 16.46 -27.48 34.26
CA ALA A 478 16.39 -26.33 35.15
C ALA A 478 16.26 -25.04 34.34
N MET A 479 15.46 -24.09 34.82
CA MET A 479 15.32 -22.80 34.14
C MET A 479 16.65 -22.02 34.21
N PRO A 480 17.11 -21.38 33.12
CA PRO A 480 18.38 -20.64 33.12
C PRO A 480 18.44 -19.58 34.23
N THR A 481 19.65 -19.32 34.73
CA THR A 481 19.90 -18.31 35.78
C THR A 481 20.22 -16.92 35.23
N LYS A 482 20.33 -16.78 33.91
CA LYS A 482 20.52 -15.51 33.19
C LYS A 482 19.60 -15.47 31.97
N PRO A 483 19.07 -14.30 31.59
CA PRO A 483 18.27 -14.17 30.39
C PRO A 483 19.15 -14.29 29.13
N GLY A 484 18.58 -14.80 28.05
CA GLY A 484 19.33 -15.10 26.84
C GLY A 484 18.48 -15.77 25.76
N TYR A 485 19.17 -16.29 24.75
CA TYR A 485 18.57 -17.28 23.87
C TYR A 485 18.53 -18.63 24.56
N SER A 486 17.53 -19.43 24.20
CA SER A 486 17.50 -20.86 24.50
C SER A 486 18.72 -21.57 23.93
N ASP A 487 18.99 -22.75 24.48
CA ASP A 487 19.82 -23.74 23.80
C ASP A 487 19.24 -24.10 22.42
N LYS A 488 20.13 -24.59 21.54
CA LYS A 488 19.75 -25.01 20.20
C LYS A 488 18.92 -26.29 20.27
N PHE A 489 17.82 -26.34 19.52
CA PHE A 489 16.98 -27.52 19.38
C PHE A 489 16.80 -27.91 17.90
N SER A 490 16.26 -29.11 17.70
CA SER A 490 15.83 -29.64 16.40
C SER A 490 14.34 -29.93 16.40
N ILE A 491 13.76 -29.97 15.20
CA ILE A 491 12.39 -30.38 14.95
C ILE A 491 12.39 -31.36 13.77
N THR A 492 11.60 -32.43 13.89
CA THR A 492 11.32 -33.37 12.82
C THR A 492 9.91 -33.13 12.32
N ALA A 493 9.74 -32.86 11.02
CA ALA A 493 8.45 -32.70 10.38
C ALA A 493 7.70 -34.05 10.30
N ASP A 494 6.38 -34.00 10.27
CA ASP A 494 5.52 -35.15 9.96
C ASP A 494 5.45 -35.41 8.45
N ALA A 495 4.60 -36.36 8.05
CA ALA A 495 4.37 -36.70 6.64
C ALA A 495 3.71 -35.56 5.82
N ASN A 496 3.19 -34.52 6.48
CA ASN A 496 2.59 -33.34 5.84
C ASN A 496 3.55 -32.14 5.78
N GLY A 497 4.78 -32.27 6.31
CA GLY A 497 5.72 -31.16 6.42
C GLY A 497 5.46 -30.23 7.61
N THR A 498 4.76 -30.70 8.65
CA THR A 498 4.36 -29.91 9.82
C THR A 498 4.97 -30.45 11.12
N ALA A 499 5.17 -29.58 12.11
CA ALA A 499 5.63 -29.95 13.45
C ALA A 499 5.31 -28.88 14.48
N THR A 500 5.34 -29.25 15.76
CA THR A 500 5.17 -28.30 16.88
C THR A 500 6.28 -28.50 17.91
N LYS A 501 6.87 -27.40 18.39
CA LYS A 501 7.79 -27.39 19.54
C LYS A 501 7.19 -26.58 20.68
N THR A 502 6.85 -27.23 21.78
CA THR A 502 6.65 -26.55 23.06
C THR A 502 8.00 -26.16 23.66
N ILE A 503 8.12 -24.91 24.10
CA ILE A 503 9.21 -24.41 24.95
C ILE A 503 8.62 -23.82 26.23
N LYS A 504 9.43 -23.68 27.28
CA LYS A 504 9.06 -22.94 28.50
C LYS A 504 9.80 -21.62 28.56
N VAL A 505 9.05 -20.53 28.75
CA VAL A 505 9.56 -19.15 28.79
C VAL A 505 9.17 -18.54 30.14
N ARG A 506 10.07 -17.75 30.73
CA ARG A 506 9.81 -16.87 31.89
C ARG A 506 10.41 -15.50 31.59
N VAL A 507 9.71 -14.45 31.99
CA VAL A 507 10.22 -13.07 31.95
C VAL A 507 9.93 -12.44 33.30
N ASP A 508 10.96 -11.90 33.94
CA ASP A 508 10.89 -11.43 35.34
C ASP A 508 10.51 -9.94 35.44
N GLU A 509 10.33 -9.27 34.31
CA GLU A 509 9.82 -7.90 34.19
C GLU A 509 8.46 -7.89 33.49
N ALA A 510 7.58 -6.97 33.90
CA ALA A 510 6.32 -6.70 33.19
C ALA A 510 6.54 -5.73 32.02
N GLY A 511 5.71 -5.83 30.98
CA GLY A 511 5.80 -4.98 29.78
C GLY A 511 5.57 -5.74 28.48
N THR A 512 5.78 -5.06 27.36
CA THR A 512 5.57 -5.61 26.01
C THR A 512 6.89 -5.80 25.29
N PHE A 513 7.22 -7.04 24.96
CA PHE A 513 8.52 -7.44 24.43
C PHE A 513 8.40 -8.05 23.01
N ASN A 514 9.55 -8.40 22.44
CA ASN A 514 9.64 -9.16 21.19
C ASN A 514 10.13 -10.56 21.48
N ILE A 515 9.46 -11.59 20.97
CA ILE A 515 9.95 -12.98 20.98
C ILE A 515 10.34 -13.40 19.57
N ARG A 516 11.50 -14.03 19.42
CA ARG A 516 12.09 -14.31 18.09
C ARG A 516 12.66 -15.72 18.00
N LEU A 517 12.19 -16.45 16.98
CA LEU A 517 12.78 -17.68 16.49
C LEU A 517 13.92 -17.35 15.52
N ARG A 518 15.04 -18.06 15.68
CA ARG A 518 16.18 -18.04 14.77
C ARG A 518 16.57 -19.45 14.38
N LYS A 519 17.31 -19.59 13.28
CA LYS A 519 18.13 -20.76 12.97
C LYS A 519 19.56 -20.29 12.73
N ASP A 520 20.52 -20.90 13.43
CA ASP A 520 21.95 -20.60 13.31
C ASP A 520 22.30 -19.09 13.41
N SER A 521 21.56 -18.39 14.29
CA SER A 521 21.61 -16.94 14.54
C SER A 521 20.91 -16.04 13.51
N SER A 522 20.51 -16.55 12.34
CA SER A 522 19.64 -15.85 11.39
C SER A 522 18.19 -15.81 11.91
N ALA A 523 17.57 -14.63 11.90
CA ALA A 523 16.17 -14.47 12.30
C ALA A 523 15.23 -15.14 11.28
N LEU A 524 14.25 -15.90 11.77
CA LEU A 524 13.23 -16.56 10.94
C LEU A 524 11.85 -15.95 11.15
N LYS A 525 11.46 -15.75 12.42
CA LYS A 525 10.19 -15.12 12.79
C LYS A 525 10.37 -14.33 14.07
N THR A 526 9.92 -13.08 14.06
CA THR A 526 9.72 -12.27 15.27
C THR A 526 8.22 -12.07 15.45
N TYR A 527 7.75 -12.23 16.68
CA TYR A 527 6.45 -11.74 17.12
C TYR A 527 6.68 -10.51 18.01
N THR A 528 6.09 -9.40 17.59
CA THR A 528 6.03 -8.12 18.32
C THR A 528 4.74 -8.11 19.14
N GLY A 529 4.80 -7.71 20.42
CA GLY A 529 3.61 -7.72 21.29
C GLY A 529 3.57 -8.87 22.29
N TYR A 530 4.72 -9.45 22.65
CA TYR A 530 4.80 -10.49 23.68
C TYR A 530 4.69 -9.85 25.07
N THR A 531 3.45 -9.74 25.56
CA THR A 531 3.08 -8.98 26.77
C THR A 531 3.15 -9.82 28.04
N ILE A 532 3.74 -9.25 29.08
CA ILE A 532 3.89 -9.83 30.42
C ILE A 532 3.18 -8.90 31.43
N VAL A 533 2.17 -9.41 32.14
CA VAL A 533 1.39 -8.62 33.11
C VAL A 533 2.01 -8.67 34.51
N PRO A 534 1.93 -7.60 35.32
CA PRO A 534 2.51 -7.58 36.67
C PRO A 534 1.93 -8.65 37.62
N SER A 535 2.79 -9.24 38.44
CA SER A 535 2.38 -10.20 39.47
C SER A 535 1.83 -9.47 40.71
N GLY A 536 0.55 -9.10 40.67
CA GLY A 536 -0.12 -8.42 41.79
C GLY A 536 -1.61 -8.08 41.61
N THR A 537 -2.17 -8.21 40.41
CA THR A 537 -3.60 -7.93 40.16
C THR A 537 -4.49 -8.94 40.91
N PRO A 538 -5.39 -8.51 41.81
CA PRO A 538 -6.37 -9.41 42.41
C PRO A 538 -7.27 -10.02 41.33
N ALA A 539 -7.55 -11.31 41.43
CA ALA A 539 -8.59 -11.93 40.59
C ALA A 539 -9.95 -11.33 40.98
N THR A 540 -10.59 -10.61 40.05
CA THR A 540 -11.96 -10.12 40.26
C THR A 540 -12.89 -11.33 40.28
N SER A 541 -13.29 -11.74 41.49
CA SER A 541 -14.30 -12.76 41.72
C SER A 541 -15.64 -12.30 41.17
N THR A 542 -15.95 -12.66 39.92
CA THR A 542 -17.33 -12.61 39.40
C THR A 542 -18.04 -13.88 39.88
N SER A 543 -18.93 -13.72 40.88
CA SER A 543 -19.81 -14.81 41.26
C SER A 543 -20.77 -15.11 40.11
N GLU A 544 -20.62 -16.27 39.47
CA GLU A 544 -21.64 -16.79 38.57
C GLU A 544 -22.89 -17.15 39.37
N THR A 545 -23.93 -16.31 39.26
CA THR A 545 -25.28 -16.74 39.61
C THR A 545 -25.77 -17.67 38.50
N THR A 546 -25.74 -18.97 38.75
CA THR A 546 -26.23 -20.00 37.84
C THR A 546 -27.75 -20.00 37.79
N GLU A 547 -28.33 -19.24 36.85
CA GLU A 547 -29.75 -19.38 36.52
C GLU A 547 -29.94 -20.37 35.36
N SER A 548 -30.53 -21.52 35.69
CA SER A 548 -30.82 -22.62 34.77
C SER A 548 -32.00 -22.29 33.86
N THR A 549 -31.76 -22.21 32.54
CA THR A 549 -32.84 -22.12 31.55
C THR A 549 -33.07 -23.46 30.86
N THR A 550 -33.93 -24.29 31.44
CA THR A 550 -34.53 -25.44 30.74
C THR A 550 -35.75 -25.01 29.94
N GLY A 551 -35.68 -25.18 28.62
CA GLY A 551 -36.78 -25.75 27.82
C GLY A 551 -38.10 -24.99 27.63
N SER A 552 -38.39 -24.73 26.36
CA SER A 552 -39.68 -25.02 25.71
C SER A 552 -40.85 -24.01 25.71
N THR A 553 -40.99 -23.38 24.54
CA THR A 553 -42.16 -23.50 23.63
C THR A 553 -43.37 -22.56 23.79
N SER A 554 -43.61 -21.76 22.72
CA SER A 554 -44.89 -21.16 22.28
C SER A 554 -45.52 -20.06 23.18
N THR A 555 -46.31 -19.10 22.70
CA THR A 555 -47.13 -19.00 21.46
C THR A 555 -47.29 -17.54 20.98
N SER A 556 -47.84 -17.38 19.77
CA SER A 556 -48.14 -16.19 18.95
C SER A 556 -48.92 -15.00 19.56
N ALA A 557 -49.00 -13.96 18.71
CA ALA A 557 -49.94 -12.82 18.61
C ALA A 557 -49.43 -11.49 19.21
N SER A 558 -49.25 -10.37 18.48
CA SER A 558 -49.99 -9.74 17.35
C SER A 558 -51.18 -8.88 17.77
N GLU A 559 -50.95 -7.57 17.88
CA GLU A 559 -51.84 -6.40 17.61
C GLU A 559 -51.00 -5.17 18.05
N THR A 560 -50.66 -4.18 17.23
CA THR A 560 -51.47 -3.24 16.42
C THR A 560 -52.42 -2.40 17.28
N THR A 561 -52.08 -1.14 17.54
CA THR A 561 -53.04 -0.01 17.59
C THR A 561 -52.31 1.33 17.57
N GLU A 562 -53.07 2.39 17.32
CA GLU A 562 -52.64 3.67 16.78
C GLU A 562 -53.17 4.84 17.61
N SER A 563 -52.64 6.05 17.39
CA SER A 563 -53.35 7.34 17.52
C SER A 563 -53.62 7.99 18.91
N THR A 564 -52.82 9.04 19.17
CA THR A 564 -53.25 10.46 19.36
C THR A 564 -54.17 10.91 20.51
N THR A 565 -53.64 11.84 21.34
CA THR A 565 -54.25 13.12 21.80
C THR A 565 -53.22 13.81 22.74
N GLY A 566 -53.07 15.13 22.89
CA GLY A 566 -53.71 16.27 22.22
C GLY A 566 -54.09 17.37 23.22
N SER A 567 -53.26 18.40 23.43
CA SER A 567 -53.65 19.66 24.10
C SER A 567 -52.64 20.80 23.90
N THR A 568 -53.14 22.04 24.06
CA THR A 568 -52.62 23.25 23.41
C THR A 568 -52.63 24.44 24.38
N SER A 569 -51.75 25.43 24.15
CA SER A 569 -52.01 26.89 24.19
C SER A 569 -50.91 27.71 24.86
N ALA A 570 -50.74 28.93 24.32
CA ALA A 570 -49.72 29.90 24.69
C ALA A 570 -50.30 31.04 25.56
N SER A 571 -49.42 31.92 26.06
CA SER A 571 -49.76 33.33 26.31
C SER A 571 -48.54 34.23 26.13
N THR A 572 -48.79 35.47 25.71
CA THR A 572 -47.84 36.53 25.36
C THR A 572 -47.57 37.51 26.51
N SER A 573 -46.42 38.20 26.42
CA SER A 573 -46.12 39.60 26.80
C SER A 573 -46.59 40.21 28.14
N GLU A 574 -45.66 40.81 28.91
CA GLU A 574 -45.59 42.29 29.03
C GLU A 574 -44.33 42.86 29.75
N THR A 575 -44.14 44.17 29.55
CA THR A 575 -43.00 45.10 29.72
C THR A 575 -42.77 45.63 31.15
N THR A 576 -41.55 46.12 31.46
CA THR A 576 -41.34 47.41 32.19
C THR A 576 -39.98 48.07 31.88
N GLU A 577 -39.94 49.40 31.92
CA GLU A 577 -38.82 50.35 31.69
C GLU A 577 -37.76 50.34 32.84
N SER A 578 -36.56 50.95 32.76
CA SER A 578 -36.26 52.35 32.34
C SER A 578 -34.80 52.67 31.92
N THR A 579 -34.52 53.96 31.70
CA THR A 579 -33.63 54.56 30.68
C THR A 579 -32.41 55.33 31.20
N THR A 580 -31.34 55.41 30.39
CA THR A 580 -30.68 56.66 29.87
C THR A 580 -29.62 56.28 28.80
N ASP A 581 -29.76 56.63 27.51
CA ASP A 581 -29.42 57.90 26.82
C ASP A 581 -27.88 58.12 26.65
N SER A 582 -27.26 58.43 25.50
CA SER A 582 -27.76 58.81 24.15
C SER A 582 -26.69 58.57 23.03
N THR A 583 -27.12 58.17 21.82
CA THR A 583 -27.00 58.87 20.49
C THR A 583 -25.61 59.40 20.02
N SER A 584 -25.12 59.36 18.75
CA SER A 584 -25.57 59.03 17.36
C SER A 584 -24.33 58.76 16.45
N THR A 585 -24.28 57.78 15.54
CA THR A 585 -24.79 57.70 14.14
C THR A 585 -23.91 58.36 13.02
N SER A 586 -23.34 57.51 12.14
CA SER A 586 -23.07 57.69 10.67
C SER A 586 -22.22 58.89 10.18
N THR A 587 -21.28 58.79 9.22
CA THR A 587 -21.46 58.35 7.81
C THR A 587 -20.11 58.24 7.07
N SER A 588 -20.11 57.56 5.93
CA SER A 588 -19.09 57.41 4.88
C SER A 588 -18.34 58.68 4.41
N GLU A 589 -17.11 58.52 3.91
CA GLU A 589 -16.68 58.70 2.49
C GLU A 589 -15.15 58.41 2.35
N THR A 590 -14.72 57.57 1.41
CA THR A 590 -14.01 57.94 0.14
C THR A 590 -12.85 58.93 0.37
N THR A 591 -11.57 58.62 0.09
CA THR A 591 -10.99 58.37 -1.25
C THR A 591 -9.53 57.83 -1.14
N GLU A 592 -9.08 57.11 -2.18
CA GLU A 592 -7.85 57.35 -2.99
C GLU A 592 -6.62 58.10 -2.37
N SER A 593 -5.35 57.79 -2.69
CA SER A 593 -4.80 56.84 -3.69
C SER A 593 -3.29 56.55 -3.48
N THR A 594 -2.85 55.40 -3.99
CA THR A 594 -1.58 55.08 -4.72
C THR A 594 -0.16 55.46 -4.21
N THR A 595 0.75 54.50 -4.48
CA THR A 595 2.22 54.64 -4.73
C THR A 595 3.14 55.11 -3.60
N GLY A 596 4.32 54.51 -3.41
CA GLY A 596 4.92 53.39 -4.14
C GLY A 596 6.28 52.97 -3.54
N SER A 597 6.78 51.82 -3.98
CA SER A 597 8.09 51.26 -3.58
C SER A 597 9.26 52.22 -3.86
N THR A 598 10.38 52.07 -3.13
CA THR A 598 11.67 51.63 -3.72
C THR A 598 12.65 51.22 -2.60
N SER A 599 13.57 50.33 -2.94
CA SER A 599 14.45 49.56 -2.08
C SER A 599 15.71 50.27 -1.57
N ALA A 600 16.33 49.62 -0.59
CA ALA A 600 17.78 49.36 -0.46
C ALA A 600 18.71 50.39 0.19
N SER A 601 19.48 49.85 1.15
CA SER A 601 20.95 49.81 1.18
C SER A 601 21.67 50.50 2.36
N THR A 602 22.23 49.64 3.22
CA THR A 602 23.62 49.67 3.74
C THR A 602 24.20 50.94 4.40
N SER A 603 24.47 50.77 5.71
CA SER A 603 25.84 50.75 6.29
C SER A 603 26.45 51.98 6.97
N GLU A 604 27.19 51.62 8.03
CA GLU A 604 28.27 52.31 8.76
C GLU A 604 27.91 53.45 9.75
N THR A 605 28.09 53.23 11.08
CA THR A 605 29.29 53.50 11.94
C THR A 605 29.57 55.02 12.07
N THR A 606 29.64 55.66 13.24
CA THR A 606 30.52 55.42 14.43
C THR A 606 30.09 56.23 15.68
N GLU A 607 30.42 55.73 16.88
CA GLU A 607 30.91 56.46 18.11
C GLU A 607 30.09 57.67 18.69
N SER A 608 30.23 58.20 19.92
CA SER A 608 31.06 58.00 21.14
C SER A 608 30.36 58.73 22.33
N THR A 609 30.63 58.58 23.65
CA THR A 609 31.27 57.55 24.51
C THR A 609 31.21 58.05 25.97
N THR A 610 30.67 57.28 26.94
CA THR A 610 30.94 57.41 28.41
C THR A 610 30.34 56.22 29.18
N GLY A 611 30.99 55.57 30.16
CA GLY A 611 32.37 55.72 30.65
C GLY A 611 32.46 55.49 32.17
N SER A 612 32.90 54.30 32.62
CA SER A 612 33.47 54.09 33.96
C SER A 612 34.23 52.76 34.06
N THR A 613 35.22 52.75 34.95
CA THR A 613 36.42 51.90 34.90
C THR A 613 36.50 50.92 36.06
N SER A 614 37.05 49.71 35.86
CA SER A 614 38.03 49.07 36.76
C SER A 614 38.53 47.73 36.20
N THR A 615 39.85 47.53 36.23
CA THR A 615 40.55 46.37 35.65
C THR A 615 41.15 45.49 36.74
N SER A 616 41.06 44.15 36.59
CA SER A 616 42.17 43.27 36.99
C SER A 616 42.11 41.94 36.22
N THR A 617 43.27 41.46 35.80
CA THR A 617 43.44 40.31 34.91
C THR A 617 43.81 39.06 35.69
N SER A 618 43.29 37.89 35.33
CA SER A 618 43.99 36.59 35.46
C SER A 618 43.33 35.54 34.56
N GLU A 619 44.15 34.70 33.93
CA GLU A 619 43.74 33.67 32.98
C GLU A 619 43.34 32.34 33.66
N THR A 620 42.79 31.44 32.84
CA THR A 620 42.88 29.96 32.90
C THR A 620 41.61 29.18 33.33
N THR A 621 41.47 28.02 32.68
CA THR A 621 40.53 26.92 32.89
C THR A 621 39.07 27.14 32.48
N ASN A 622 38.77 26.62 31.28
CA ASN A 622 37.42 26.27 30.84
C ASN A 622 36.86 25.11 31.70
N SER A 623 35.73 25.32 32.38
CA SER A 623 34.97 24.27 33.06
C SER A 623 33.48 24.55 32.90
N THR A 624 32.84 23.90 31.93
CA THR A 624 31.39 24.01 31.70
C THR A 624 30.64 23.14 32.71
N THR A 625 30.37 23.69 33.89
CA THR A 625 29.40 23.11 34.83
C THR A 625 28.01 23.21 34.22
N LYS A 626 27.42 22.07 33.81
CA LYS A 626 25.97 22.02 33.52
C LYS A 626 25.23 22.17 34.85
N GLU A 627 24.64 23.34 35.09
CA GLU A 627 23.66 23.48 36.18
C GLU A 627 22.43 22.61 35.87
N LYS A 628 22.02 21.85 36.89
CA LYS A 628 20.85 20.97 36.82
C LYS A 628 19.60 21.82 37.03
N ASN A 629 18.92 22.16 35.95
CA ASN A 629 17.73 23.00 36.00
C ASN A 629 16.60 22.31 36.77
N THR A 630 15.96 23.02 37.69
CA THR A 630 14.78 22.54 38.42
C THR A 630 13.57 22.50 37.50
N GLY A 631 12.81 21.40 37.52
CA GLY A 631 11.77 21.14 36.52
C GLY A 631 10.76 22.28 36.37
N THR A 632 10.51 22.67 35.12
CA THR A 632 9.59 23.77 34.77
C THR A 632 8.28 23.21 34.23
N SER A 633 7.17 23.91 34.49
CA SER A 633 5.83 23.47 34.07
C SER A 633 5.03 24.65 33.57
N GLN A 634 4.31 24.47 32.46
CA GLN A 634 3.40 25.46 31.89
C GLN A 634 2.02 24.84 31.71
N THR A 635 0.97 25.64 31.86
CA THR A 635 -0.43 25.21 31.73
C THR A 635 -1.18 26.19 30.83
N ASP A 636 -1.90 25.68 29.84
CA ASP A 636 -2.84 26.48 29.07
C ASP A 636 -4.07 26.77 29.96
N ASN A 637 -4.26 28.04 30.33
CA ASN A 637 -5.29 28.42 31.31
C ASN A 637 -6.74 28.24 30.80
N ASN A 638 -6.95 28.06 29.50
CA ASN A 638 -8.29 27.90 28.91
C ASN A 638 -8.73 26.43 28.92
N THR A 639 -7.81 25.52 28.65
CA THR A 639 -8.07 24.07 28.54
C THR A 639 -7.62 23.28 29.76
N GLY A 640 -6.74 23.84 30.59
CA GLY A 640 -6.14 23.18 31.75
C GLY A 640 -5.08 22.13 31.40
N ILE A 641 -4.72 21.97 30.12
CA ILE A 641 -3.66 21.06 29.68
C ILE A 641 -2.31 21.63 30.10
N SER A 642 -1.46 20.80 30.69
CA SER A 642 -0.12 21.20 31.15
C SER A 642 1.00 20.35 30.56
N VAL A 643 2.16 20.99 30.37
CA VAL A 643 3.41 20.36 29.96
C VAL A 643 4.46 20.62 31.04
N GLN A 644 5.08 19.54 31.51
CA GLN A 644 6.13 19.56 32.53
C GLN A 644 7.44 19.00 31.95
N ASP A 645 8.49 19.80 32.02
CA ASP A 645 9.86 19.41 31.71
C ASP A 645 10.64 19.18 33.01
N THR A 646 10.88 17.92 33.33
CA THR A 646 11.68 17.48 34.48
C THR A 646 13.16 17.25 34.14
N ASN A 647 13.52 17.28 32.86
CA ASN A 647 14.84 16.87 32.36
C ASN A 647 15.66 18.03 31.75
N GLY A 648 15.06 19.21 31.58
CA GLY A 648 15.69 20.37 30.94
C GLY A 648 15.80 20.23 29.43
N VAL A 649 14.83 19.56 28.80
CA VAL A 649 14.76 19.33 27.34
C VAL A 649 14.05 20.46 26.59
N LEU A 650 13.40 21.39 27.30
CA LEU A 650 12.81 22.62 26.78
C LEU A 650 13.63 23.86 27.18
N PRO A 651 13.63 24.93 26.36
CA PRO A 651 14.28 26.18 26.70
C PRO A 651 13.56 26.90 27.86
N ASN A 652 14.33 27.57 28.71
CA ASN A 652 13.79 28.42 29.77
C ASN A 652 12.81 29.46 29.20
N GLY A 653 11.61 29.56 29.80
CA GLY A 653 10.59 30.51 29.35
C GLY A 653 9.80 30.07 28.11
N PHE A 654 9.70 28.77 27.83
CA PHE A 654 8.72 28.27 26.87
C PHE A 654 7.27 28.56 27.33
N SER A 655 6.36 28.62 26.35
CA SER A 655 4.92 28.81 26.54
C SER A 655 4.14 27.74 25.77
N ILE A 656 3.04 27.26 26.34
CA ILE A 656 2.09 26.35 25.70
C ILE A 656 0.93 27.14 25.08
N LYS A 657 0.42 26.67 23.94
CA LYS A 657 -0.86 27.08 23.36
C LYS A 657 -1.66 25.82 23.00
N VAL A 658 -2.91 25.74 23.42
CA VAL A 658 -3.83 24.66 23.02
C VAL A 658 -5.00 25.21 22.23
N THR A 659 -5.36 24.51 21.15
CA THR A 659 -6.56 24.78 20.35
C THR A 659 -7.44 23.54 20.33
N ALA A 660 -8.66 23.61 20.87
CA ALA A 660 -9.65 22.54 20.72
C ALA A 660 -10.17 22.51 19.27
N ILE A 661 -10.32 21.31 18.70
CA ILE A 661 -10.75 21.07 17.33
C ILE A 661 -12.13 20.41 17.35
N HIS A 662 -13.09 21.02 16.65
CA HIS A 662 -14.49 20.56 16.58
C HIS A 662 -15.00 20.36 15.14
N SER A 663 -14.09 20.36 14.16
CA SER A 663 -14.36 20.19 12.72
C SER A 663 -13.10 19.76 11.96
N GLY A 664 -13.22 19.39 10.68
CA GLY A 664 -12.12 18.86 9.87
C GLY A 664 -12.02 17.33 9.90
N GLU A 665 -11.16 16.77 9.04
CA GLU A 665 -11.13 15.33 8.73
C GLU A 665 -10.79 14.45 9.95
N ASN A 666 -9.72 14.78 10.68
CA ASN A 666 -9.34 14.09 11.92
C ASN A 666 -10.48 14.08 12.96
N TYR A 667 -11.21 15.19 13.10
CA TYR A 667 -12.37 15.27 14.01
C TYR A 667 -13.53 14.40 13.51
N LEU A 668 -13.83 14.43 12.21
CA LEU A 668 -14.89 13.60 11.61
C LEU A 668 -14.55 12.10 11.67
N GLN A 669 -13.28 11.72 11.58
CA GLN A 669 -12.82 10.34 11.70
C GLN A 669 -12.93 9.83 13.14
N LEU A 670 -12.45 10.60 14.12
CA LEU A 670 -12.63 10.26 15.53
C LEU A 670 -14.12 10.14 15.89
N LYS A 671 -14.99 11.00 15.33
CA LYS A 671 -16.44 10.92 15.50
C LYS A 671 -17.11 9.69 14.88
N LYS A 672 -16.47 9.03 13.91
CA LYS A 672 -16.92 7.72 13.38
C LYS A 672 -16.50 6.55 14.29
N GLN A 673 -15.40 6.70 15.03
CA GLN A 673 -14.79 5.61 15.80
C GLN A 673 -15.12 5.64 17.30
N PHE A 674 -15.35 6.83 17.87
CA PHE A 674 -15.55 7.03 19.30
C PHE A 674 -16.80 7.89 19.58
N GLU A 675 -17.71 7.37 20.40
CA GLU A 675 -18.92 8.09 20.83
C GLU A 675 -18.61 9.31 21.70
N LYS A 676 -17.47 9.30 22.40
CA LYS A 676 -16.95 10.43 23.18
C LYS A 676 -15.45 10.61 22.91
N PHE A 677 -15.09 11.78 22.44
CA PHE A 677 -13.70 12.23 22.36
C PHE A 677 -13.60 13.76 22.39
N GLU A 678 -12.43 14.25 22.76
CA GLU A 678 -11.97 15.62 22.54
C GLU A 678 -10.68 15.59 21.71
N LEU A 679 -10.54 16.52 20.76
CA LEU A 679 -9.35 16.65 19.90
C LEU A 679 -8.71 18.02 20.15
N PHE A 680 -7.40 18.04 20.38
CA PHE A 680 -6.63 19.25 20.67
C PHE A 680 -5.39 19.33 19.76
N ASP A 681 -5.11 20.48 19.16
CA ASP A 681 -3.77 20.81 18.69
C ASP A 681 -3.00 21.48 19.84
N ILE A 682 -1.92 20.83 20.28
CA ILE A 682 -1.07 21.29 21.38
C ILE A 682 0.25 21.74 20.75
N ALA A 683 0.61 23.01 20.94
CA ALA A 683 1.84 23.58 20.41
C ALA A 683 2.67 24.24 21.51
N LEU A 684 4.00 24.09 21.42
CA LEU A 684 4.95 24.80 22.25
C LEU A 684 5.61 25.94 21.49
N THR A 685 5.88 27.04 22.18
CA THR A 685 6.56 28.22 21.63
C THR A 685 7.65 28.73 22.56
N SER A 686 8.70 29.32 22.00
CA SER A 686 9.68 30.13 22.74
C SER A 686 9.98 31.38 21.93
N ASN A 687 9.95 32.55 22.58
CA ASN A 687 10.09 33.87 21.94
C ASN A 687 9.18 34.08 20.71
N GLY A 688 8.00 33.45 20.69
CA GLY A 688 7.02 33.53 19.60
C GLY A 688 7.26 32.57 18.43
N ALA A 689 8.38 31.84 18.38
CA ALA A 689 8.62 30.77 17.42
C ALA A 689 8.12 29.42 17.95
N ALA A 690 7.60 28.56 17.07
CA ALA A 690 7.25 27.18 17.41
C ALA A 690 8.51 26.37 17.73
N ILE A 691 8.42 25.48 18.73
CA ILE A 691 9.52 24.61 19.16
C ILE A 691 9.02 23.19 19.43
N GLU A 692 9.94 22.23 19.29
CA GLU A 692 9.79 20.87 19.78
C GLU A 692 10.80 20.62 20.91
N PRO A 693 10.49 19.77 21.90
CA PRO A 693 11.43 19.44 22.97
C PRO A 693 12.58 18.58 22.44
N THR A 694 13.77 18.71 23.03
CA THR A 694 14.95 17.92 22.63
C THR A 694 14.97 16.49 23.20
N GLY A 695 13.85 16.06 23.76
CA GLY A 695 13.61 14.79 24.43
C GLY A 695 12.22 14.79 25.07
N LYS A 696 11.88 13.76 25.85
CA LYS A 696 10.51 13.62 26.37
C LYS A 696 10.16 14.61 27.48
N VAL A 697 8.95 15.17 27.37
CA VAL A 697 8.25 15.94 28.40
C VAL A 697 6.94 15.25 28.79
N THR A 698 6.44 15.54 29.99
CA THR A 698 5.16 14.98 30.48
C THR A 698 4.01 15.93 30.16
N VAL A 699 2.98 15.43 29.47
CA VAL A 699 1.74 16.15 29.15
C VAL A 699 0.62 15.64 30.04
N SER A 700 -0.20 16.53 30.61
CA SER A 700 -1.38 16.19 31.41
C SER A 700 -2.63 16.88 30.85
N ILE A 701 -3.61 16.10 30.38
CA ILE A 701 -4.90 16.59 29.86
C ILE A 701 -5.99 16.40 30.92
N PRO A 702 -6.75 17.43 31.33
CA PRO A 702 -7.88 17.26 32.24
C PRO A 702 -8.94 16.32 31.67
N ILE A 703 -9.45 15.41 32.48
CA ILE A 703 -10.49 14.47 32.06
C ILE A 703 -11.86 15.17 32.14
N PRO A 704 -12.62 15.31 31.03
CA PRO A 704 -13.91 15.98 31.07
C PRO A 704 -14.95 15.23 31.92
N ALA A 705 -15.93 15.96 32.45
CA ALA A 705 -16.98 15.36 33.26
C ALA A 705 -17.81 14.34 32.45
N GLY A 706 -18.09 13.18 33.05
CA GLY A 706 -18.85 12.11 32.39
C GLY A 706 -18.03 11.14 31.52
N TYR A 707 -16.71 11.33 31.42
CA TYR A 707 -15.79 10.36 30.81
C TYR A 707 -15.42 9.22 31.78
N ASN A 708 -15.48 7.98 31.30
CA ASN A 708 -15.12 6.80 32.08
C ASN A 708 -13.61 6.60 32.12
N LYS A 709 -12.99 6.97 33.26
CA LYS A 709 -11.55 6.89 33.52
C LYS A 709 -10.89 5.54 33.21
N ASN A 710 -11.62 4.44 33.26
CA ASN A 710 -11.09 3.09 33.00
C ASN A 710 -11.08 2.71 31.51
N LYS A 711 -11.52 3.61 30.62
CA LYS A 711 -11.64 3.41 29.17
C LYS A 711 -10.96 4.50 28.37
N LEU A 712 -10.13 5.32 29.01
CA LEU A 712 -9.48 6.45 28.36
C LEU A 712 -8.20 6.01 27.67
N ALA A 713 -7.99 6.56 26.48
CA ALA A 713 -6.72 6.58 25.80
C ALA A 713 -6.50 7.99 25.24
N VAL A 714 -5.23 8.40 25.12
CA VAL A 714 -4.86 9.56 24.29
C VAL A 714 -4.08 9.04 23.09
N TYR A 715 -4.57 9.37 21.91
CA TYR A 715 -3.89 9.07 20.65
C TYR A 715 -3.21 10.34 20.15
N TYR A 716 -1.93 10.24 19.77
CA TYR A 716 -1.36 11.17 18.81
C TYR A 716 -2.05 10.94 17.47
N VAL A 717 -2.53 12.02 16.87
CA VAL A 717 -3.17 12.01 15.56
C VAL A 717 -2.15 12.57 14.58
N ALA A 718 -1.52 11.69 13.79
CA ALA A 718 -0.62 12.12 12.74
C ALA A 718 -1.34 13.07 11.77
N LYS A 719 -0.62 14.06 11.23
CA LYS A 719 -1.15 14.96 10.18
C LYS A 719 -1.41 14.21 8.87
N ASP A 720 -0.85 13.01 8.77
CA ASP A 720 -0.75 12.18 7.60
C ASP A 720 -1.59 10.90 7.88
N ASN A 721 -2.63 10.69 7.08
CA ASN A 721 -3.50 9.50 7.06
C ASN A 721 -4.21 9.14 8.39
N ALA A 722 -4.35 10.10 9.32
CA ALA A 722 -5.15 9.99 10.55
C ALA A 722 -4.88 8.73 11.39
N LYS A 723 -3.63 8.23 11.35
CA LYS A 723 -3.19 7.08 12.12
C LYS A 723 -3.16 7.43 13.61
N LEU A 724 -4.04 6.79 14.36
CA LEU A 724 -4.14 6.96 15.81
C LEU A 724 -3.01 6.18 16.50
N VAL A 725 -1.95 6.88 16.89
CA VAL A 725 -0.84 6.30 17.64
C VAL A 725 -1.10 6.47 19.12
N ASP A 726 -1.42 5.39 19.82
CA ASP A 726 -1.67 5.42 21.27
C ASP A 726 -0.41 5.90 22.00
N THR A 727 -0.54 6.99 22.76
CA THR A 727 0.54 7.59 23.56
C THR A 727 1.03 6.71 24.71
N GLN A 728 0.33 5.60 25.01
CA GLN A 728 0.58 4.71 26.15
C GLN A 728 0.53 5.46 27.50
N GLY A 729 -0.26 6.54 27.56
CA GLY A 729 -0.50 7.29 28.79
C GLY A 729 -1.42 6.59 29.77
N LYS A 730 -1.66 7.24 30.92
CA LYS A 730 -2.47 6.70 32.02
C LYS A 730 -3.24 7.78 32.76
N VAL A 731 -4.35 7.41 33.37
CA VAL A 731 -5.09 8.31 34.26
C VAL A 731 -4.35 8.50 35.60
N VAL A 732 -4.11 9.75 35.97
CA VAL A 732 -3.54 10.16 37.27
C VAL A 732 -4.47 11.21 37.89
N GLY A 733 -5.21 10.80 38.92
CA GLY A 733 -6.18 11.68 39.59
C GLY A 733 -7.33 12.10 38.66
N ASN A 734 -7.33 13.37 38.24
CA ASN A 734 -8.31 13.95 37.29
C ASN A 734 -7.72 14.26 35.91
N TYR A 735 -6.51 13.79 35.61
CA TYR A 735 -5.83 14.04 34.35
C TYR A 735 -5.49 12.72 33.64
N PHE A 736 -5.46 12.72 32.32
CA PHE A 736 -4.78 11.71 31.51
C PHE A 736 -3.36 12.19 31.23
N VAL A 737 -2.36 11.39 31.58
CA VAL A 737 -0.94 11.80 31.60
C VAL A 737 -0.13 10.89 30.69
N PHE A 738 0.62 11.46 29.77
CA PHE A 738 1.49 10.76 28.82
C PHE A 738 2.82 11.49 28.64
N GLU A 739 3.80 10.82 28.03
CA GLU A 739 5.08 11.44 27.66
C GLU A 739 5.21 11.54 26.14
N THR A 740 5.68 12.69 25.65
CA THR A 740 5.95 12.90 24.22
C THR A 740 7.15 13.80 24.01
N ASP A 741 7.74 13.70 22.82
CA ASP A 741 8.84 14.50 22.31
C ASP A 741 8.47 15.23 20.99
N HIS A 742 7.18 15.28 20.66
CA HIS A 742 6.62 15.90 19.45
C HIS A 742 5.27 16.56 19.78
N PHE A 743 4.90 17.67 19.15
CA PHE A 743 3.70 18.43 19.49
C PHE A 743 2.83 18.76 18.26
N SER A 744 1.66 18.12 18.18
CA SER A 744 0.56 18.56 17.32
C SER A 744 -0.79 18.03 17.85
N GLN A 745 -1.55 17.28 17.05
CA GLN A 745 -2.90 16.87 17.38
C GLN A 745 -2.94 15.64 18.30
N TYR A 746 -3.74 15.73 19.37
CA TYR A 746 -3.96 14.68 20.35
C TYR A 746 -5.46 14.51 20.64
N ALA A 747 -5.93 13.26 20.57
CA ALA A 747 -7.31 12.90 20.82
C ALA A 747 -7.45 12.14 22.15
N LEU A 748 -8.16 12.72 23.13
CA LEU A 748 -8.59 12.02 24.34
C LEU A 748 -9.93 11.34 24.06
N VAL A 749 -10.00 10.01 24.13
CA VAL A 749 -11.22 9.24 23.76
C VAL A 749 -11.72 8.36 24.91
N GLU A 750 -13.02 8.05 24.94
CA GLU A 750 -13.57 6.94 25.76
C GLU A 750 -13.88 5.73 24.86
N GLN A 751 -13.19 4.61 25.07
CA GLN A 751 -13.30 3.41 24.23
C GLN A 751 -14.58 2.58 24.50
N THR A 752 -15.29 2.20 23.45
CA THR A 752 -16.59 1.49 23.51
C THR A 752 -16.52 0.04 22.98
N LYS A 753 -15.81 -0.82 23.73
CA LYS A 753 -15.55 -2.27 23.53
C LYS A 753 -14.35 -2.63 22.64
N ALA A 754 -13.89 -3.87 22.82
CA ALA A 754 -12.54 -4.32 22.50
C ALA A 754 -12.28 -4.44 20.99
N SER A 755 -11.23 -3.73 20.54
CA SER A 755 -10.61 -3.88 19.23
C SER A 755 -9.21 -4.44 19.41
N THR A 756 -8.96 -5.63 18.87
CA THR A 756 -7.63 -6.27 18.84
C THR A 756 -7.22 -6.47 17.38
N ASP A 757 -6.51 -5.50 16.83
CA ASP A 757 -5.22 -5.70 16.16
C ASP A 757 -4.72 -4.38 15.53
N MET A 758 -3.75 -3.74 16.19
CA MET A 758 -2.92 -2.70 15.61
C MET A 758 -1.51 -2.79 16.20
N THR A 759 -0.51 -3.15 15.39
CA THR A 759 0.91 -3.03 15.75
C THR A 759 1.68 -2.36 14.62
N ALA A 760 2.50 -1.37 14.97
CA ALA A 760 3.12 -0.47 14.00
C ALA A 760 4.44 -0.99 13.41
N SER A 761 4.66 -0.69 12.14
CA SER A 761 5.99 -0.66 11.52
C SER A 761 6.87 0.42 12.16
N THR A 762 8.17 0.16 12.28
CA THR A 762 9.17 1.14 12.75
C THR A 762 10.36 1.22 11.80
N ASN A 763 10.63 2.45 11.33
CA ASN A 763 11.76 2.80 10.48
C ASN A 763 13.12 2.58 11.17
N ARG A 764 14.16 2.30 10.39
CA ARG A 764 15.56 2.27 10.84
C ARG A 764 16.32 3.52 10.39
N THR A 765 16.60 4.42 11.33
CA THR A 765 17.56 5.52 11.13
C THR A 765 19.00 4.97 11.13
N LYS A 766 19.80 5.31 10.10
CA LYS A 766 21.26 5.12 10.12
C LYS A 766 21.93 6.44 10.50
N ASN A 767 22.65 6.46 11.62
CA ASN A 767 23.59 7.54 11.93
C ASN A 767 25.00 7.22 11.39
N SER A 768 25.57 8.18 10.64
CA SER A 768 27.02 8.43 10.62
C SER A 768 27.46 8.97 12.01
N THR A 769 28.72 9.06 12.42
CA THR A 769 29.96 9.51 11.75
C THR A 769 31.13 9.10 12.68
N GLU A 770 32.30 8.61 12.24
CA GLU A 770 33.61 9.29 12.04
C GLU A 770 34.70 8.16 12.08
N GLY A 771 35.89 8.22 11.46
CA GLY A 771 36.46 9.18 10.52
C GLY A 771 37.91 8.82 10.07
N ILE A 772 38.32 9.39 8.93
CA ILE A 772 39.70 9.72 8.50
C ILE A 772 40.73 8.59 8.24
N THR A 773 41.00 8.28 6.95
CA THR A 773 42.27 8.69 6.26
C THR A 773 42.18 8.53 4.73
N LYS A 774 42.98 9.32 3.99
CA LYS A 774 43.01 9.35 2.50
C LYS A 774 43.82 8.17 1.91
N GLY A 775 43.31 7.56 0.84
CA GLY A 775 44.07 6.66 -0.03
C GLY A 775 43.37 6.47 -1.39
N LYS A 776 43.96 7.00 -2.47
CA LYS A 776 43.43 6.90 -3.84
C LYS A 776 44.04 5.68 -4.54
N THR A 777 43.24 4.65 -4.82
CA THR A 777 43.60 3.58 -5.77
C THR A 777 42.36 2.91 -6.35
N THR A 778 42.50 2.42 -7.58
CA THR A 778 41.45 1.81 -8.40
C THR A 778 41.38 0.28 -8.28
N ALA A 779 40.23 -0.26 -8.67
CA ALA A 779 39.98 -1.62 -9.20
C ALA A 779 39.53 -2.77 -8.26
N ALA A 780 38.65 -3.61 -8.87
CA ALA A 780 38.27 -4.99 -8.57
C ALA A 780 37.39 -5.29 -7.33
N LEU A 781 36.14 -5.70 -7.61
CA LEU A 781 35.30 -6.50 -6.71
C LEU A 781 35.75 -7.98 -6.71
N PRO A 782 35.53 -8.75 -5.62
CA PRO A 782 36.14 -10.06 -5.43
C PRO A 782 35.44 -11.20 -6.20
N GLN A 783 36.25 -12.02 -6.87
CA GLN A 783 35.84 -13.35 -7.32
C GLN A 783 35.89 -14.34 -6.16
N THR A 784 34.81 -15.10 -5.94
CA THR A 784 34.84 -16.35 -5.16
C THR A 784 34.97 -17.52 -6.13
N GLY A 785 36.18 -18.09 -6.26
CA GLY A 785 36.44 -19.19 -7.17
C GLY A 785 36.09 -20.57 -6.59
N GLU A 786 35.38 -21.38 -7.38
CA GLU A 786 35.21 -22.81 -7.11
C GLU A 786 36.54 -23.56 -7.15
N LYS A 787 36.72 -24.53 -6.25
CA LYS A 787 37.83 -25.49 -6.34
C LYS A 787 37.42 -26.68 -7.21
N LYS A 788 38.01 -26.77 -8.39
CA LYS A 788 37.95 -27.96 -9.25
C LYS A 788 38.63 -29.15 -8.57
N ASN A 789 37.97 -30.30 -8.55
CA ASN A 789 38.61 -31.60 -8.29
C ASN A 789 38.51 -32.47 -9.55
N GLU A 790 39.61 -32.54 -10.29
CA GLU A 790 39.83 -33.54 -11.34
C GLU A 790 40.25 -34.87 -10.70
N MET A 791 39.54 -35.97 -10.98
CA MET A 791 40.08 -37.32 -10.84
C MET A 791 39.48 -38.23 -11.93
N PHE A 792 40.33 -38.87 -12.72
CA PHE A 792 39.97 -39.43 -14.03
C PHE A 792 40.49 -40.87 -14.20
N LYS A 793 39.64 -41.78 -14.71
CA LYS A 793 39.88 -43.21 -15.05
C LYS A 793 40.14 -44.12 -13.81
N VAL A 794 39.84 -45.43 -13.80
CA VAL A 794 39.66 -46.46 -14.86
C VAL A 794 38.50 -47.39 -14.42
N VAL A 795 37.53 -47.81 -15.24
CA VAL A 795 37.36 -49.11 -15.99
C VAL A 795 35.83 -49.15 -16.33
N GLY A 796 35.27 -49.76 -17.38
CA GLY A 796 35.84 -50.46 -18.55
C GLY A 796 35.02 -51.72 -18.95
N ALA A 797 34.10 -51.56 -19.90
CA ALA A 797 33.30 -52.60 -20.61
C ALA A 797 32.30 -53.49 -19.82
N LEU A 798 31.00 -53.31 -20.10
CA LEU A 798 30.17 -54.36 -20.74
C LEU A 798 28.85 -53.80 -21.32
N MET A 799 28.73 -53.78 -22.64
CA MET A 799 27.42 -53.86 -23.34
C MET A 799 27.35 -55.23 -23.99
N VAL A 800 26.21 -55.93 -23.89
CA VAL A 800 25.62 -56.83 -24.91
C VAL A 800 24.42 -57.60 -24.30
N VAL A 801 23.27 -57.57 -24.99
CA VAL A 801 22.08 -58.45 -24.87
C VAL A 801 21.31 -58.43 -23.53
N VAL A 802 20.10 -57.84 -23.54
CA VAL A 802 18.83 -58.60 -23.71
C VAL A 802 17.86 -57.79 -24.60
N PHE A 803 17.15 -58.52 -25.47
CA PHE A 803 16.04 -58.12 -26.34
C PHE A 803 15.04 -57.11 -25.73
N ALA A 804 14.45 -56.14 -26.45
CA ALA A 804 13.84 -56.16 -27.79
C ALA A 804 12.56 -57.01 -27.92
N LEU A 805 11.39 -56.39 -27.70
CA LEU A 805 10.10 -56.76 -28.32
C LEU A 805 9.18 -55.51 -28.31
N PHE A 806 8.23 -55.45 -29.25
CA PHE A 806 7.25 -54.35 -29.44
C PHE A 806 7.77 -52.98 -29.94
N VAL A 807 8.30 -52.94 -31.17
CA VAL A 807 7.65 -52.18 -32.26
C VAL A 807 7.84 -52.97 -33.56
N GLY A 808 6.73 -53.28 -34.26
CA GLY A 808 6.81 -53.82 -35.61
C GLY A 808 5.61 -54.67 -36.03
N PHE A 809 4.56 -54.04 -36.56
CA PHE A 809 3.90 -54.57 -37.74
C PHE A 809 3.34 -53.44 -38.63
N PHE A 810 3.16 -53.76 -39.91
CA PHE A 810 3.34 -52.82 -41.00
C PHE A 810 2.09 -52.06 -41.47
N ARG A 811 2.43 -50.97 -42.17
CA ARG A 811 1.59 -50.09 -42.98
C ARG A 811 0.97 -50.83 -44.19
N HIS A 812 -0.26 -50.43 -44.55
CA HIS A 812 -0.84 -50.43 -45.91
C HIS A 812 -1.11 -51.75 -46.67
N LYS A 813 -2.40 -51.98 -46.99
CA LYS A 813 -2.82 -52.38 -48.35
C LYS A 813 -4.25 -51.91 -48.66
N ARG A 814 -4.42 -51.16 -49.76
CA ARG A 814 -5.73 -50.82 -50.36
C ARG A 814 -5.62 -51.18 -51.85
N VAL A 815 -6.36 -52.19 -52.30
CA VAL A 815 -6.68 -52.50 -53.71
C VAL A 815 -8.02 -53.25 -53.67
N ASN A 816 -9.01 -52.72 -54.39
CA ASN A 816 -10.24 -53.29 -54.97
C ASN A 816 -11.06 -54.35 -54.16
N ASP A 817 -12.39 -54.35 -54.16
CA ASP A 817 -13.38 -53.66 -55.01
C ASP A 817 -14.30 -52.69 -54.23
#